data_AF-B6QRH9-F1
#
_entry.id   AF-B6QRH9-F1
#
_cell.length_a   1.000
_cell.length_b   1.000
_cell.length_c   1.000
_cell.angle_alpha   90.00
_cell.angle_beta   90.00
_cell.angle_gamma   90.00
#
_symmetry.space_group_name_H-M   'P 1'
#
loop_
_entity.id
_entity.type
_entity.pdbx_description
1 polymer ?
#
loop_
_entity_poly.entity_id
_entity_poly.type
_entity_poly.pdbx_seq_one_letter_code
_entity_poly.pdbx_strand_id
1 'polypeptide(L)'
;MASQHSRRFVRPLLYTSAALATGAGLLYVAYRPRNIPGSEPAVVPPPGYRSGKLVPPSFPRIKSREEQIADLRRSAGFGTQNGEAEPYDLLVIGGGATGSGIALDAATRGLRVAVVERDDFSAGTSSKSTKLVHGGVRYLEKAVWELDYAQYSLVKEALRERKYFLKTAPHLSSWLPIMVPVQKWWQAPYFWLGCKAYDFLAGSEGIESSYFLTHSKALDAFPMLKKEDLFGAVVYYDGAHNDSRMNVSLAMTAALYGSTVVNHLEVTGLTKDASGKLNGALVKDLVAEKNGQEAKVFPIRAKGIINATGPFCDSIRKMDEPETKDIVAPSSGVHVILPGYYSPSNMGLIDPSTSDGRVIFFLPWQGNTIAGTTDRATQITAHPQPDEEDIDWILNEISGYLAPDINVRREDVLAAWSGIRPLVRDPKAKNTESLVRNHLITISASGLLTCAGGKWTTYRQMAEEAVDEAIKGFSLQTHKVQDVPDVSGTGLKTDNFNLDGSCQTHQVRLIGAHGYSKTLFINLIQHFGIETDVAKHLTISYGDRAWQVAALSSPTAARFPVRGTRVSPLYPFIDGEIRYAVRHEYAQTAVDVLARRTRLAFLNAQAALEALPSVIDLMAEELKWDEKRKSLEWKDTVQFLTSMGLPQSYVNVTRKEVEEGKSRILIEGKPSSARTDSPADILQGDLTSIGKKDPGMSPESPVNK
;
A
#
# COMPACT_ATOMS: atom_id res chain seq x y z
N MET A 1 -16.60 16.80 -71.24
CA MET A 1 -16.43 17.96 -70.34
C MET A 1 -17.09 17.83 -68.96
N ALA A 2 -17.95 16.83 -68.68
CA ALA A 2 -18.62 16.70 -67.37
C ALA A 2 -17.79 16.06 -66.23
N SER A 3 -16.65 15.41 -66.51
CA SER A 3 -15.86 14.69 -65.49
C SER A 3 -14.76 15.54 -64.80
N GLN A 4 -14.46 16.74 -65.32
CA GLN A 4 -13.43 17.61 -64.73
C GLN A 4 -13.99 18.61 -63.70
N HIS A 5 -15.30 18.91 -63.73
CA HIS A 5 -15.92 19.84 -62.78
C HIS A 5 -16.27 19.20 -61.42
N SER A 6 -16.56 17.89 -61.36
CA SER A 6 -16.90 17.23 -60.08
C SER A 6 -15.71 17.11 -59.12
N ARG A 7 -14.48 16.95 -59.63
CA ARG A 7 -13.26 16.85 -58.82
C ARG A 7 -12.90 18.13 -58.06
N ARG A 8 -13.39 19.30 -58.51
CA ARG A 8 -13.09 20.61 -57.90
C ARG A 8 -13.86 20.86 -56.60
N PHE A 9 -15.03 20.25 -56.44
CA PHE A 9 -15.86 20.38 -55.23
C PHE A 9 -15.70 19.20 -54.27
N VAL A 10 -15.41 18.00 -54.78
CA VAL A 10 -15.28 16.79 -53.94
C VAL A 10 -14.06 16.84 -53.04
N ARG A 11 -12.91 17.38 -53.49
CA ARG A 11 -11.70 17.46 -52.67
C ARG A 11 -11.85 18.39 -51.46
N PRO A 12 -12.32 19.65 -51.60
CA PRO A 12 -12.60 20.51 -50.45
C PRO A 12 -13.60 19.90 -49.47
N LEU A 13 -14.67 19.25 -49.97
CA LEU A 13 -15.67 18.56 -49.14
C LEU A 13 -15.07 17.38 -48.38
N LEU A 14 -14.17 16.61 -48.99
CA LEU A 14 -13.45 15.53 -48.31
C LEU A 14 -12.51 16.07 -47.23
N TYR A 15 -11.79 17.17 -47.50
CA TYR A 15 -10.91 17.79 -46.49
C TYR A 15 -11.70 18.40 -45.33
N THR A 16 -12.82 19.07 -45.58
CA THR A 16 -13.68 19.61 -44.51
C THR A 16 -14.38 18.52 -43.74
N SER A 17 -14.86 17.46 -44.41
CA SER A 17 -15.46 16.30 -43.74
C SER A 17 -14.45 15.55 -42.89
N ALA A 18 -13.22 15.37 -43.40
CA ALA A 18 -12.11 14.79 -42.63
C ALA A 18 -11.74 15.67 -41.43
N ALA A 19 -11.61 16.98 -41.62
CA ALA A 19 -11.30 17.91 -40.53
C ALA A 19 -12.41 17.96 -39.47
N LEU A 20 -13.69 17.92 -39.88
CA LEU A 20 -14.83 17.83 -38.96
C LEU A 20 -14.86 16.49 -38.23
N ALA A 21 -14.64 15.37 -38.91
CA ALA A 21 -14.59 14.05 -38.29
C ALA A 21 -13.42 13.92 -37.31
N THR A 22 -12.24 14.44 -37.67
CA THR A 22 -11.07 14.48 -36.77
C THR A 22 -11.32 15.43 -35.59
N GLY A 23 -11.87 16.63 -35.83
CA GLY A 23 -12.19 17.59 -34.78
C GLY A 23 -13.25 17.06 -33.80
N ALA A 24 -14.33 16.47 -34.31
CA ALA A 24 -15.37 15.83 -33.51
C ALA A 24 -14.84 14.60 -32.75
N GLY A 25 -13.98 13.81 -33.39
CA GLY A 25 -13.29 12.68 -32.75
C GLY A 25 -12.39 13.12 -31.60
N LEU A 26 -11.59 14.18 -31.79
CA LEU A 26 -10.74 14.77 -30.75
C LEU A 26 -11.57 15.36 -29.60
N LEU A 27 -12.66 16.07 -29.91
CA LEU A 27 -13.61 16.58 -28.91
C LEU A 27 -14.25 15.44 -28.12
N TYR A 28 -14.70 14.38 -28.80
CA TYR A 28 -15.26 13.21 -28.13
C TYR A 28 -14.25 12.54 -27.21
N VAL A 29 -13.00 12.33 -27.66
CA VAL A 29 -11.94 11.74 -26.82
C VAL A 29 -11.62 12.62 -25.61
N ALA A 30 -11.64 13.95 -25.78
CA ALA A 30 -11.38 14.91 -24.70
C ALA A 30 -12.52 14.99 -23.67
N TYR A 31 -13.79 14.86 -24.10
CA TYR A 31 -14.98 15.09 -23.26
C TYR A 31 -15.82 13.85 -22.97
N ARG A 32 -15.40 12.65 -23.43
CA ARG A 32 -16.17 11.42 -23.16
C ARG A 32 -16.36 11.22 -21.65
N PRO A 33 -17.58 10.85 -21.20
CA PRO A 33 -17.79 10.46 -19.80
C PRO A 33 -16.85 9.32 -19.44
N ARG A 34 -16.16 9.45 -18.32
CA ARG A 34 -15.28 8.40 -17.78
C ARG A 34 -15.96 7.77 -16.58
N ASN A 35 -15.95 6.44 -16.50
CA ASN A 35 -16.39 5.76 -15.29
C ASN A 35 -15.29 5.90 -14.23
N ILE A 36 -15.56 6.72 -13.22
CA ILE A 36 -14.65 6.99 -12.11
C ILE A 36 -15.11 6.13 -10.93
N PRO A 37 -14.34 5.12 -10.50
CA PRO A 37 -14.73 4.28 -9.38
C PRO A 37 -15.03 5.11 -8.12
N GLY A 38 -16.14 4.77 -7.45
CA GLY A 38 -16.64 5.47 -6.27
C GLY A 38 -17.50 6.72 -6.54
N SER A 39 -17.77 7.10 -7.81
CA SER A 39 -18.81 8.09 -8.13
C SER A 39 -20.21 7.48 -8.28
N GLU A 40 -20.30 6.15 -8.36
CA GLU A 40 -21.56 5.41 -8.37
C GLU A 40 -22.23 5.45 -6.98
N PRO A 41 -23.56 5.29 -6.88
CA PRO A 41 -24.24 5.09 -5.61
C PRO A 41 -23.67 3.89 -4.85
N ALA A 42 -23.49 4.03 -3.53
CA ALA A 42 -23.04 2.93 -2.70
C ALA A 42 -24.06 1.79 -2.70
N VAL A 43 -23.59 0.56 -2.94
CA VAL A 43 -24.42 -0.65 -2.92
C VAL A 43 -24.88 -0.96 -1.49
N VAL A 44 -23.97 -0.81 -0.52
CA VAL A 44 -24.26 -1.03 0.90
C VAL A 44 -25.05 0.18 1.42
N PRO A 45 -26.30 -0.01 1.87
CA PRO A 45 -27.12 1.10 2.34
C PRO A 45 -26.58 1.67 3.66
N PRO A 46 -26.92 2.93 4.01
CA PRO A 46 -26.61 3.49 5.31
C PRO A 46 -27.28 2.69 6.46
N PRO A 47 -26.75 2.78 7.68
CA PRO A 47 -27.29 2.10 8.86
C PRO A 47 -28.79 2.35 9.07
N GLY A 48 -29.48 1.33 9.56
CA GLY A 48 -30.85 1.45 10.05
C GLY A 48 -30.90 1.83 11.53
N TYR A 49 -32.12 2.09 12.02
CA TYR A 49 -32.38 2.28 13.45
C TYR A 49 -33.40 1.25 13.93
N ARG A 50 -33.10 0.55 15.03
CA ARG A 50 -34.02 -0.40 15.67
C ARG A 50 -34.04 -0.14 17.17
N SER A 51 -35.24 0.12 17.71
CA SER A 51 -35.44 0.41 19.14
C SER A 51 -34.53 1.52 19.67
N GLY A 52 -34.36 2.60 18.89
CA GLY A 52 -33.50 3.75 19.24
C GLY A 52 -31.99 3.49 19.13
N LYS A 53 -31.56 2.30 18.70
CA LYS A 53 -30.16 1.97 18.48
C LYS A 53 -29.82 1.96 17.00
N LEU A 54 -28.67 2.54 16.67
CA LEU A 54 -28.06 2.45 15.35
C LEU A 54 -27.64 1.00 15.06
N VAL A 55 -28.07 0.47 13.92
CA VAL A 55 -27.72 -0.88 13.45
C VAL A 55 -26.87 -0.74 12.19
N PRO A 56 -25.54 -0.91 12.28
CA PRO A 56 -24.67 -0.83 11.11
C PRO A 56 -24.96 -1.99 10.14
N PRO A 57 -24.58 -1.85 8.85
CA PRO A 57 -24.56 -2.96 7.91
C PRO A 57 -23.81 -4.18 8.47
N SER A 58 -24.35 -5.37 8.18
CA SER A 58 -23.74 -6.64 8.55
C SER A 58 -22.96 -7.20 7.37
N PHE A 59 -21.83 -7.83 7.64
CA PHE A 59 -20.97 -8.42 6.63
C PHE A 59 -20.71 -9.89 6.96
N PRO A 60 -20.30 -10.72 5.96
CA PRO A 60 -20.01 -12.12 6.20
C PRO A 60 -18.92 -12.31 7.27
N ARG A 61 -19.11 -13.35 8.09
CA ARG A 61 -18.11 -13.74 9.10
C ARG A 61 -16.95 -14.44 8.40
N ILE A 62 -15.74 -13.95 8.66
CA ILE A 62 -14.50 -14.69 8.39
C ILE A 62 -14.25 -15.61 9.60
N LYS A 63 -13.82 -16.86 9.36
CA LYS A 63 -13.37 -17.77 10.44
C LYS A 63 -12.30 -17.08 11.29
N SER A 64 -12.30 -17.33 12.59
CA SER A 64 -11.23 -16.88 13.49
C SER A 64 -9.89 -17.53 13.13
N ARG A 65 -8.78 -16.93 13.57
CA ARG A 65 -7.43 -17.48 13.36
C ARG A 65 -7.31 -18.90 13.94
N GLU A 66 -7.92 -19.16 15.08
CA GLU A 66 -7.92 -20.47 15.75
C GLU A 66 -8.72 -21.53 14.96
N GLU A 67 -9.89 -21.16 14.41
CA GLU A 67 -10.66 -22.03 13.50
C GLU A 67 -9.84 -22.35 12.24
N GLN A 68 -9.12 -21.36 11.68
CA GLN A 68 -8.26 -21.56 10.52
C GLN A 68 -7.08 -22.52 10.86
N ILE A 69 -6.44 -22.39 12.03
CA ILE A 69 -5.40 -23.33 12.47
C ILE A 69 -5.96 -24.74 12.67
N ALA A 70 -7.19 -24.87 13.17
CA ALA A 70 -7.86 -26.17 13.28
C ALA A 70 -8.08 -26.81 11.89
N ASP A 71 -8.46 -26.02 10.88
CA ASP A 71 -8.60 -26.47 9.50
C ASP A 71 -7.26 -26.96 8.92
N LEU A 72 -6.16 -26.24 9.19
CA LEU A 72 -4.81 -26.66 8.81
C LEU A 72 -4.44 -28.02 9.44
N ARG A 73 -4.74 -28.22 10.72
CA ARG A 73 -4.49 -29.49 11.42
C ARG A 73 -5.32 -30.64 10.86
N ARG A 74 -6.59 -30.40 10.48
CA ARG A 74 -7.44 -31.41 9.84
C ARG A 74 -6.86 -31.92 8.52
N SER A 75 -6.08 -31.10 7.81
CA SER A 75 -5.42 -31.57 6.58
C SER A 75 -4.48 -32.76 6.80
N ALA A 76 -3.93 -32.90 8.00
CA ALA A 76 -3.08 -34.03 8.38
C ALA A 76 -3.81 -35.11 9.21
N GLY A 77 -5.16 -35.06 9.28
CA GLY A 77 -5.98 -36.04 9.99
C GLY A 77 -6.16 -35.77 11.48
N PHE A 78 -5.65 -34.65 12.01
CA PHE A 78 -5.86 -34.30 13.42
C PHE A 78 -7.30 -33.83 13.66
N GLY A 79 -7.98 -34.47 14.62
CA GLY A 79 -9.33 -34.07 15.05
C GLY A 79 -10.46 -34.51 14.11
N THR A 80 -10.18 -35.33 13.09
CA THR A 80 -11.21 -35.97 12.27
C THR A 80 -11.68 -37.27 12.94
N GLN A 81 -12.97 -37.63 12.81
CA GLN A 81 -13.54 -38.79 13.51
C GLN A 81 -12.86 -40.13 13.14
N ASN A 82 -12.33 -40.23 11.91
CA ASN A 82 -11.68 -41.44 11.39
C ASN A 82 -10.15 -41.29 11.25
N GLY A 83 -9.56 -40.15 11.60
CA GLY A 83 -8.15 -39.85 11.35
C GLY A 83 -7.79 -39.66 9.87
N GLU A 84 -8.77 -39.59 8.98
CA GLU A 84 -8.55 -39.36 7.54
C GLU A 84 -8.02 -37.95 7.29
N ALA A 85 -6.96 -37.87 6.48
CA ALA A 85 -6.32 -36.63 6.08
C ALA A 85 -7.11 -35.98 4.93
N GLU A 86 -7.34 -34.68 5.04
CA GLU A 86 -7.99 -33.89 3.99
C GLU A 86 -7.01 -32.89 3.36
N PRO A 87 -6.13 -33.33 2.45
CA PRO A 87 -5.09 -32.46 1.91
C PRO A 87 -5.69 -31.27 1.15
N TYR A 88 -5.02 -30.13 1.27
CA TYR A 88 -5.28 -28.98 0.40
C TYR A 88 -4.85 -29.30 -1.04
N ASP A 89 -5.47 -28.65 -2.02
CA ASP A 89 -4.94 -28.67 -3.39
C ASP A 89 -3.63 -27.88 -3.46
N LEU A 90 -3.58 -26.73 -2.78
CA LEU A 90 -2.41 -25.87 -2.73
C LEU A 90 -2.11 -25.38 -1.31
N LEU A 91 -0.83 -25.45 -0.93
CA LEU A 91 -0.26 -24.71 0.19
C LEU A 91 0.64 -23.59 -0.35
N VAL A 92 0.31 -22.34 -0.03
CA VAL A 92 1.10 -21.16 -0.37
C VAL A 92 1.88 -20.71 0.85
N ILE A 93 3.20 -20.57 0.69
CA ILE A 93 4.12 -20.11 1.73
C ILE A 93 4.48 -18.65 1.45
N GLY A 94 4.11 -17.77 2.39
CA GLY A 94 4.25 -16.32 2.30
C GLY A 94 2.91 -15.62 2.02
N GLY A 95 2.55 -14.67 2.87
CA GLY A 95 1.33 -13.84 2.82
C GLY A 95 1.60 -12.40 2.40
N GLY A 96 2.63 -12.17 1.58
CA GLY A 96 2.82 -10.92 0.84
C GLY A 96 1.87 -10.79 -0.35
N ALA A 97 2.02 -9.74 -1.16
CA ALA A 97 1.13 -9.46 -2.31
C ALA A 97 1.03 -10.65 -3.28
N THR A 98 2.17 -11.30 -3.56
CA THR A 98 2.23 -12.49 -4.42
C THR A 98 1.41 -13.65 -3.84
N GLY A 99 1.68 -14.05 -2.61
CA GLY A 99 1.01 -15.22 -2.00
C GLY A 99 -0.48 -14.98 -1.71
N SER A 100 -0.84 -13.79 -1.22
CA SER A 100 -2.25 -13.43 -1.02
C SER A 100 -3.02 -13.36 -2.34
N GLY A 101 -2.38 -12.88 -3.41
CA GLY A 101 -2.93 -12.90 -4.77
C GLY A 101 -3.15 -14.31 -5.30
N ILE A 102 -2.14 -15.19 -5.17
CA ILE A 102 -2.22 -16.61 -5.56
C ILE A 102 -3.36 -17.30 -4.84
N ALA A 103 -3.51 -17.04 -3.55
CA ALA A 103 -4.56 -17.64 -2.73
C ALA A 103 -5.96 -17.20 -3.14
N LEU A 104 -6.15 -15.91 -3.42
CA LEU A 104 -7.42 -15.39 -3.90
C LEU A 104 -7.76 -15.99 -5.27
N ASP A 105 -6.80 -15.99 -6.20
CA ASP A 105 -6.99 -16.55 -7.54
C ASP A 105 -7.38 -18.03 -7.46
N ALA A 106 -6.56 -18.85 -6.80
CA ALA A 106 -6.80 -20.28 -6.68
C ALA A 106 -8.17 -20.59 -6.03
N ALA A 107 -8.55 -19.89 -4.96
CA ALA A 107 -9.86 -20.07 -4.33
C ALA A 107 -11.01 -19.71 -5.27
N THR A 108 -10.88 -18.62 -6.05
CA THR A 108 -11.90 -18.23 -7.03
C THR A 108 -12.01 -19.17 -8.23
N ARG A 109 -11.05 -20.08 -8.41
CA ARG A 109 -11.09 -21.20 -9.37
C ARG A 109 -11.58 -22.51 -8.76
N GLY A 110 -12.04 -22.49 -7.50
CA GLY A 110 -12.56 -23.64 -6.77
C GLY A 110 -11.48 -24.51 -6.08
N LEU A 111 -10.21 -24.10 -6.04
CA LEU A 111 -9.19 -24.91 -5.38
C LEU A 111 -9.26 -24.78 -3.85
N ARG A 112 -9.04 -25.87 -3.13
CA ARG A 112 -8.90 -25.84 -1.66
C ARG A 112 -7.50 -25.36 -1.31
N VAL A 113 -7.37 -24.14 -0.79
CA VAL A 113 -6.07 -23.48 -0.60
C VAL A 113 -5.80 -23.12 0.86
N ALA A 114 -4.54 -23.29 1.26
CA ALA A 114 -3.99 -22.78 2.51
C ALA A 114 -2.89 -21.75 2.25
N VAL A 115 -2.82 -20.70 3.06
CA VAL A 115 -1.75 -19.69 3.07
C VAL A 115 -1.21 -19.55 4.48
N VAL A 116 0.11 -19.62 4.60
CA VAL A 116 0.81 -19.41 5.87
C VAL A 116 1.85 -18.31 5.71
N GLU A 117 1.85 -17.37 6.66
CA GLU A 117 2.79 -16.24 6.73
C GLU A 117 3.50 -16.28 8.08
N ARG A 118 4.84 -16.22 8.05
CA ARG A 118 5.67 -16.30 9.26
C ARG A 118 5.42 -15.11 10.17
N ASP A 119 5.33 -13.92 9.61
CA ASP A 119 5.13 -12.67 10.34
C ASP A 119 3.66 -12.24 10.19
N ASP A 120 3.37 -10.96 9.96
CA ASP A 120 2.03 -10.51 9.59
C ASP A 120 1.87 -10.38 8.07
N PHE A 121 0.63 -10.39 7.58
CA PHE A 121 0.35 -10.09 6.19
C PHE A 121 0.99 -8.74 5.83
N SER A 122 1.75 -8.73 4.73
CA SER A 122 2.50 -7.58 4.23
C SER A 122 3.73 -7.16 5.05
N ALA A 123 4.17 -7.90 6.07
CA ALA A 123 5.29 -7.49 6.91
C ALA A 123 6.64 -7.35 6.16
N GLY A 124 6.84 -8.14 5.10
CA GLY A 124 8.01 -8.06 4.21
C GLY A 124 7.98 -6.86 3.26
N THR A 125 8.43 -7.07 2.02
CA THR A 125 8.57 -6.03 0.99
C THR A 125 7.23 -5.37 0.60
N SER A 126 6.11 -6.08 0.72
CA SER A 126 4.79 -5.61 0.27
C SER A 126 4.22 -4.41 1.05
N SER A 127 4.81 -4.02 2.20
CA SER A 127 4.48 -2.78 2.92
C SER A 127 5.53 -1.66 2.76
N LYS A 128 6.64 -1.96 2.08
CA LYS A 128 7.84 -1.11 1.99
C LYS A 128 8.09 -0.63 0.56
N SER A 129 7.01 -0.37 -0.17
CA SER A 129 7.05 0.14 -1.54
C SER A 129 7.00 1.68 -1.57
N THR A 130 7.19 2.27 -2.76
CA THR A 130 6.92 3.71 -2.99
C THR A 130 5.41 4.05 -2.95
N LYS A 131 4.53 3.08 -2.65
CA LYS A 131 3.07 3.25 -2.59
C LYS A 131 2.42 3.66 -3.91
N LEU A 132 3.02 3.22 -5.01
CA LEU A 132 2.60 3.52 -6.37
C LEU A 132 2.31 2.26 -7.18
N VAL A 133 1.32 2.40 -8.07
CA VAL A 133 0.94 1.41 -9.08
C VAL A 133 1.40 1.96 -10.42
N HIS A 134 2.72 1.94 -10.63
CA HIS A 134 3.36 2.54 -11.79
C HIS A 134 3.10 1.76 -13.06
N GLY A 135 2.70 2.47 -14.11
CA GLY A 135 2.64 1.89 -15.46
C GLY A 135 3.92 2.06 -16.28
N GLY A 136 4.96 2.73 -15.76
CA GLY A 136 6.32 2.61 -16.30
C GLY A 136 6.70 3.52 -17.48
N VAL A 137 6.46 4.83 -17.39
CA VAL A 137 6.79 5.81 -18.46
C VAL A 137 8.26 5.72 -18.94
N ARG A 138 9.22 5.53 -18.02
CA ARG A 138 10.65 5.36 -18.37
C ARG A 138 10.93 4.09 -19.17
N TYR A 139 10.17 3.02 -18.95
CA TYR A 139 10.31 1.79 -19.73
C TYR A 139 9.79 1.99 -21.16
N LEU A 140 8.80 2.87 -21.36
CA LEU A 140 8.33 3.22 -22.70
C LEU A 140 9.42 3.95 -23.49
N GLU A 141 10.16 4.86 -22.85
CA GLU A 141 11.31 5.53 -23.47
C GLU A 141 12.35 4.51 -23.96
N LYS A 142 12.77 3.57 -23.11
CA LYS A 142 13.68 2.49 -23.52
C LYS A 142 13.08 1.57 -24.59
N ALA A 143 11.82 1.18 -24.47
CA ALA A 143 11.15 0.34 -25.45
C ALA A 143 11.16 0.95 -26.85
N VAL A 144 10.96 2.26 -26.95
CA VAL A 144 10.96 2.98 -28.22
C VAL A 144 12.37 3.15 -28.77
N TRP A 145 13.31 3.62 -27.94
CA TRP A 145 14.68 3.92 -28.40
C TRP A 145 15.53 2.67 -28.64
N GLU A 146 15.34 1.61 -27.85
CA GLU A 146 16.09 0.35 -27.96
C GLU A 146 15.33 -0.74 -28.75
N LEU A 147 14.11 -0.43 -29.23
CA LEU A 147 13.21 -1.38 -29.91
C LEU A 147 12.95 -2.66 -29.07
N ASP A 148 12.91 -2.50 -27.75
CA ASP A 148 12.75 -3.61 -26.80
C ASP A 148 11.26 -3.96 -26.59
N TYR A 149 10.82 -5.04 -27.27
CA TYR A 149 9.46 -5.54 -27.16
C TYR A 149 9.09 -6.01 -25.74
N ALA A 150 10.05 -6.55 -24.97
CA ALA A 150 9.79 -7.00 -23.61
C ALA A 150 9.47 -5.81 -22.69
N GLN A 151 10.17 -4.68 -22.85
CA GLN A 151 9.85 -3.43 -22.15
C GLN A 151 8.48 -2.91 -22.54
N TYR A 152 8.13 -2.96 -23.83
CA TYR A 152 6.82 -2.54 -24.31
C TYR A 152 5.68 -3.39 -23.73
N SER A 153 5.83 -4.72 -23.69
CA SER A 153 4.86 -5.63 -23.08
C SER A 153 4.64 -5.30 -21.61
N LEU A 154 5.73 -5.07 -20.86
CA LEU A 154 5.67 -4.71 -19.45
C LEU A 154 4.90 -3.40 -19.21
N VAL A 155 5.07 -2.39 -20.08
CA VAL A 155 4.30 -1.12 -19.96
C VAL A 155 2.81 -1.37 -20.18
N LYS A 156 2.44 -2.14 -21.21
CA LYS A 156 1.03 -2.47 -21.49
C LYS A 156 0.39 -3.26 -20.35
N GLU A 157 1.11 -4.25 -19.83
CA GLU A 157 0.67 -5.07 -18.70
C GLU A 157 0.45 -4.21 -17.46
N ALA A 158 1.42 -3.36 -17.12
CA ALA A 158 1.31 -2.49 -15.96
C ALA A 158 0.15 -1.48 -16.08
N LEU A 159 -0.08 -0.94 -17.28
CA LEU A 159 -1.23 -0.06 -17.57
C LEU A 159 -2.58 -0.78 -17.38
N ARG A 160 -2.69 -2.02 -17.86
CA ARG A 160 -3.88 -2.86 -17.71
C ARG A 160 -4.12 -3.20 -16.23
N GLU A 161 -3.09 -3.66 -15.52
CA GLU A 161 -3.22 -4.01 -14.10
C GLU A 161 -3.61 -2.79 -13.26
N ARG A 162 -3.08 -1.60 -13.55
CA ARG A 162 -3.46 -0.36 -12.87
C ARG A 162 -4.97 -0.07 -12.93
N LYS A 163 -5.63 -0.35 -14.07
CA LYS A 163 -7.09 -0.24 -14.16
C LYS A 163 -7.78 -1.25 -13.24
N TYR A 164 -7.29 -2.49 -13.18
CA TYR A 164 -7.86 -3.51 -12.32
C TYR A 164 -7.78 -3.13 -10.84
N PHE A 165 -6.68 -2.52 -10.38
CA PHE A 165 -6.58 -2.01 -9.00
C PHE A 165 -7.73 -1.07 -8.66
N LEU A 166 -7.98 -0.09 -9.53
CA LEU A 166 -9.03 0.91 -9.35
C LEU A 166 -10.43 0.32 -9.40
N LYS A 167 -10.62 -0.79 -10.13
CA LYS A 167 -11.90 -1.49 -10.20
C LYS A 167 -12.13 -2.39 -8.99
N THR A 168 -11.12 -3.17 -8.58
CA THR A 168 -11.27 -4.20 -7.53
C THR A 168 -11.15 -3.63 -6.12
N ALA A 169 -10.41 -2.55 -5.94
CA ALA A 169 -10.22 -1.87 -4.65
C ALA A 169 -10.19 -0.33 -4.81
N PRO A 170 -11.32 0.29 -5.21
CA PRO A 170 -11.41 1.73 -5.45
C PRO A 170 -11.20 2.62 -4.22
N HIS A 171 -11.33 2.05 -3.02
CA HIS A 171 -11.06 2.74 -1.77
C HIS A 171 -9.55 2.78 -1.46
N LEU A 172 -8.80 1.74 -1.83
CA LEU A 172 -7.37 1.59 -1.54
C LEU A 172 -6.46 2.06 -2.67
N SER A 173 -7.01 2.43 -3.83
CA SER A 173 -6.26 2.86 -4.99
C SER A 173 -6.85 4.13 -5.59
N SER A 174 -5.98 5.01 -6.06
CA SER A 174 -6.36 6.29 -6.65
C SER A 174 -5.38 6.64 -7.76
N TRP A 175 -5.69 7.70 -8.51
CA TRP A 175 -4.71 8.34 -9.37
C TRP A 175 -3.96 9.44 -8.61
N LEU A 176 -2.74 9.72 -9.05
CA LEU A 176 -1.91 10.80 -8.56
C LEU A 176 -1.32 11.54 -9.78
N PRO A 177 -1.60 12.84 -9.96
CA PRO A 177 -0.87 13.64 -10.92
C PRO A 177 0.57 13.82 -10.42
N ILE A 178 1.53 13.58 -11.31
CA ILE A 178 2.96 13.69 -11.04
C ILE A 178 3.55 14.71 -12.01
N MET A 179 4.15 15.75 -11.43
CA MET A 179 4.82 16.82 -12.13
C MET A 179 6.26 16.43 -12.48
N VAL A 180 6.63 16.60 -13.75
CA VAL A 180 8.01 16.56 -14.25
C VAL A 180 8.44 18.01 -14.49
N PRO A 181 9.29 18.60 -13.63
CA PRO A 181 9.83 19.94 -13.85
C PRO A 181 10.65 19.99 -15.14
N VAL A 182 10.47 21.03 -15.94
CA VAL A 182 11.18 21.24 -17.20
C VAL A 182 12.10 22.43 -17.04
N GLN A 183 13.42 22.20 -17.09
CA GLN A 183 14.39 23.27 -16.90
C GLN A 183 14.69 24.03 -18.19
N LYS A 184 14.89 23.30 -19.29
CA LYS A 184 15.23 23.87 -20.60
C LYS A 184 14.03 23.79 -21.55
N TRP A 185 13.80 24.84 -22.34
CA TRP A 185 12.65 24.93 -23.24
C TRP A 185 12.55 23.76 -24.23
N TRP A 186 13.67 23.20 -24.69
CA TRP A 186 13.71 22.08 -25.64
C TRP A 186 13.33 20.73 -25.01
N GLN A 187 13.40 20.60 -23.69
CA GLN A 187 12.93 19.40 -22.98
C GLN A 187 11.40 19.34 -22.95
N ALA A 188 10.71 20.48 -23.03
CA ALA A 188 9.24 20.54 -23.02
C ALA A 188 8.60 19.70 -24.13
N PRO A 189 8.94 19.85 -25.43
CA PRO A 189 8.38 19.00 -26.47
C PRO A 189 8.76 17.52 -26.29
N TYR A 190 9.96 17.21 -25.79
CA TYR A 190 10.40 15.84 -25.53
C TYR A 190 9.52 15.14 -24.49
N PHE A 191 9.41 15.71 -23.29
CA PHE A 191 8.62 15.12 -22.21
C PHE A 191 7.13 15.12 -22.53
N TRP A 192 6.63 16.17 -23.20
CA TRP A 192 5.23 16.22 -23.61
C TRP A 192 4.90 15.11 -24.62
N LEU A 193 5.73 14.91 -25.65
CA LEU A 193 5.53 13.82 -26.61
C LEU A 193 5.63 12.45 -25.95
N GLY A 194 6.58 12.24 -25.04
CA GLY A 194 6.72 11.00 -24.28
C GLY A 194 5.47 10.69 -23.44
N CYS A 195 4.96 11.69 -22.72
CA CYS A 195 3.74 11.54 -21.92
C CYS A 195 2.50 11.33 -22.80
N LYS A 196 2.42 11.98 -23.97
CA LYS A 196 1.32 11.75 -24.93
C LYS A 196 1.38 10.38 -25.57
N ALA A 197 2.56 9.86 -25.89
CA ALA A 197 2.72 8.49 -26.35
C ALA A 197 2.27 7.49 -25.27
N TYR A 198 2.59 7.78 -24.01
CA TYR A 198 2.15 7.00 -22.86
C TYR A 198 0.62 7.05 -22.67
N ASP A 199 0.00 8.22 -22.75
CA ASP A 199 -1.46 8.39 -22.71
C ASP A 199 -2.15 7.62 -23.85
N PHE A 200 -1.59 7.69 -25.05
CA PHE A 200 -2.10 7.00 -26.23
C PHE A 200 -2.03 5.48 -26.04
N LEU A 201 -0.91 4.98 -25.51
CA LEU A 201 -0.73 3.56 -25.19
C LEU A 201 -1.69 3.10 -24.09
N ALA A 202 -1.97 3.95 -23.10
CA ALA A 202 -2.94 3.66 -22.05
C ALA A 202 -4.37 3.57 -22.59
N GLY A 203 -4.76 4.37 -23.58
CA GLY A 203 -6.04 4.21 -24.29
C GLY A 203 -7.27 4.26 -23.36
N SER A 204 -8.00 3.14 -23.23
CA SER A 204 -9.14 3.01 -22.28
C SER A 204 -8.72 2.68 -20.84
N GLU A 205 -7.44 2.41 -20.62
CA GLU A 205 -6.82 2.19 -19.31
C GLU A 205 -6.23 3.49 -18.74
N GLY A 206 -6.18 4.56 -19.56
CA GLY A 206 -5.82 5.92 -19.16
C GLY A 206 -7.00 6.65 -18.52
N ILE A 207 -6.74 7.33 -17.41
CA ILE A 207 -7.77 8.02 -16.63
C ILE A 207 -7.85 9.48 -17.02
N GLU A 208 -6.73 10.19 -17.03
CA GLU A 208 -6.62 11.59 -17.42
C GLU A 208 -5.46 11.75 -18.40
N SER A 209 -5.53 12.76 -19.28
CA SER A 209 -4.45 13.02 -20.22
C SER A 209 -3.42 13.96 -19.61
N SER A 210 -2.16 13.71 -19.91
CA SER A 210 -1.04 14.57 -19.60
C SER A 210 -1.22 15.99 -20.16
N TYR A 211 -0.68 16.99 -19.48
CA TYR A 211 -0.77 18.40 -19.88
C TYR A 211 0.50 19.17 -19.52
N PHE A 212 0.69 20.32 -20.15
CA PHE A 212 1.80 21.21 -19.85
C PHE A 212 1.34 22.36 -18.95
N LEU A 213 2.15 22.68 -17.94
CA LEU A 213 2.03 23.84 -17.09
C LEU A 213 3.11 24.86 -17.46
N THR A 214 2.70 26.10 -17.70
CA THR A 214 3.64 27.22 -17.82
C THR A 214 4.36 27.44 -16.49
N HIS A 215 5.51 28.11 -16.51
CA HIS A 215 6.27 28.50 -15.31
C HIS A 215 5.39 29.00 -14.15
N SER A 216 4.53 29.99 -14.40
CA SER A 216 3.63 30.55 -13.39
C SER A 216 2.63 29.53 -12.83
N LYS A 217 2.08 28.65 -13.67
CA LYS A 217 1.12 27.62 -13.23
C LYS A 217 1.80 26.46 -12.51
N ALA A 218 3.05 26.14 -12.87
CA ALA A 218 3.84 25.15 -12.16
C ALA A 218 4.13 25.61 -10.73
N LEU A 219 4.53 26.88 -10.56
CA LEU A 219 4.72 27.49 -9.25
C LEU A 219 3.41 27.64 -8.45
N ASP A 220 2.28 27.89 -9.11
CA ASP A 220 0.97 27.91 -8.44
C ASP A 220 0.56 26.52 -7.92
N ALA A 221 0.77 25.47 -8.73
CA ALA A 221 0.48 24.09 -8.34
C ALA A 221 1.48 23.54 -7.30
N PHE A 222 2.75 23.95 -7.36
CA PHE A 222 3.82 23.51 -6.46
C PHE A 222 4.61 24.74 -5.95
N PRO A 223 4.08 25.47 -4.95
CA PRO A 223 4.65 26.77 -4.50
C PRO A 223 6.06 26.71 -3.94
N MET A 224 6.48 25.53 -3.49
CA MET A 224 7.79 25.30 -2.91
C MET A 224 8.89 25.06 -3.96
N LEU A 225 8.51 24.92 -5.22
CA LEU A 225 9.44 24.61 -6.29
C LEU A 225 10.39 25.79 -6.51
N LYS A 226 11.67 25.49 -6.75
CA LYS A 226 12.69 26.46 -7.12
C LYS A 226 12.27 27.23 -8.37
N LYS A 227 12.39 28.56 -8.34
CA LYS A 227 11.92 29.45 -9.40
C LYS A 227 12.94 29.60 -10.52
N GLU A 228 14.22 29.57 -10.17
CA GLU A 228 15.33 29.70 -11.09
C GLU A 228 15.46 28.44 -11.95
N ASP A 229 15.87 28.62 -13.20
CA ASP A 229 16.07 27.54 -14.18
C ASP A 229 14.84 26.66 -14.43
N LEU A 230 13.63 27.16 -14.16
CA LEU A 230 12.37 26.50 -14.47
C LEU A 230 11.74 27.13 -15.72
N PHE A 231 11.52 26.34 -16.77
CA PHE A 231 10.78 26.76 -17.95
C PHE A 231 9.27 26.50 -17.82
N GLY A 232 8.90 25.39 -17.17
CA GLY A 232 7.53 24.94 -16.96
C GLY A 232 7.52 23.52 -16.41
N ALA A 233 6.41 22.81 -16.56
CA ALA A 233 6.32 21.42 -16.14
C ALA A 233 5.39 20.60 -17.05
N VAL A 234 5.68 19.31 -17.21
CA VAL A 234 4.75 18.35 -17.79
C VAL A 234 4.13 17.54 -16.66
N VAL A 235 2.80 17.45 -16.62
CA VAL A 235 2.08 16.62 -15.65
C VAL A 235 1.55 15.40 -16.36
N TYR A 236 1.80 14.23 -15.80
CA TYR A 236 1.18 12.96 -16.20
C TYR A 236 0.50 12.31 -15.00
N TYR A 237 -0.30 11.27 -15.25
CA TYR A 237 -1.05 10.59 -14.21
C TYR A 237 -0.53 9.17 -14.00
N ASP A 238 -0.29 8.83 -12.74
CA ASP A 238 0.01 7.47 -12.34
C ASP A 238 -0.91 6.94 -11.23
N GLY A 239 -0.81 5.65 -10.93
CA GLY A 239 -1.56 5.04 -9.85
C GLY A 239 -0.86 5.18 -8.50
N ALA A 240 -1.63 5.44 -7.45
CA ALA A 240 -1.21 5.35 -6.06
C ALA A 240 -2.08 4.31 -5.34
N HIS A 241 -1.56 3.70 -4.28
CA HIS A 241 -2.34 2.75 -3.48
C HIS A 241 -1.88 2.65 -2.03
N ASN A 242 -2.72 2.00 -1.22
CA ASN A 242 -2.36 1.57 0.12
C ASN A 242 -1.87 0.12 0.11
N ASP A 243 -0.56 -0.06 -0.04
CA ASP A 243 0.07 -1.38 -0.23
C ASP A 243 -0.25 -2.42 0.86
N SER A 244 -0.02 -2.09 2.13
CA SER A 244 -0.28 -3.01 3.25
C SER A 244 -1.75 -3.31 3.45
N ARG A 245 -2.63 -2.30 3.44
CA ARG A 245 -4.10 -2.53 3.53
C ARG A 245 -4.64 -3.30 2.34
N MET A 246 -4.10 -3.08 1.14
CA MET A 246 -4.48 -3.85 -0.04
C MET A 246 -4.10 -5.31 0.11
N ASN A 247 -2.91 -5.61 0.63
CA ASN A 247 -2.51 -6.99 0.89
C ASN A 247 -3.33 -7.66 2.00
N VAL A 248 -3.62 -6.97 3.11
CA VAL A 248 -4.53 -7.48 4.15
C VAL A 248 -5.91 -7.76 3.56
N SER A 249 -6.43 -6.85 2.73
CA SER A 249 -7.72 -7.03 2.07
C SER A 249 -7.72 -8.20 1.09
N LEU A 250 -6.61 -8.44 0.37
CA LEU A 250 -6.44 -9.63 -0.47
C LEU A 250 -6.52 -10.92 0.36
N ALA A 251 -5.75 -11.00 1.44
CA ALA A 251 -5.72 -12.16 2.34
C ALA A 251 -7.11 -12.43 2.96
N MET A 252 -7.79 -11.38 3.45
CA MET A 252 -9.12 -11.52 4.05
C MET A 252 -10.20 -11.81 3.01
N THR A 253 -10.08 -11.28 1.80
CA THR A 253 -10.97 -11.64 0.69
C THR A 253 -10.76 -13.12 0.32
N ALA A 254 -9.52 -13.60 0.20
CA ALA A 254 -9.24 -15.02 -0.03
C ALA A 254 -9.89 -15.91 1.06
N ALA A 255 -9.83 -15.49 2.32
CA ALA A 255 -10.49 -16.20 3.42
C ALA A 255 -12.03 -16.25 3.27
N LEU A 256 -12.67 -15.17 2.81
CA LEU A 256 -14.10 -15.18 2.48
C LEU A 256 -14.45 -16.12 1.31
N TYR A 257 -13.56 -16.25 0.33
CA TYR A 257 -13.69 -17.20 -0.77
C TYR A 257 -13.32 -18.64 -0.40
N GLY A 258 -13.02 -18.92 0.88
CA GLY A 258 -12.84 -20.27 1.40
C GLY A 258 -11.39 -20.70 1.64
N SER A 259 -10.40 -19.85 1.34
CA SER A 259 -9.01 -20.14 1.69
C SER A 259 -8.80 -20.19 3.21
N THR A 260 -7.96 -21.11 3.66
CA THR A 260 -7.43 -21.09 5.02
C THR A 260 -6.23 -20.16 5.06
N VAL A 261 -6.33 -19.04 5.78
CA VAL A 261 -5.27 -18.01 5.78
C VAL A 261 -4.84 -17.74 7.22
N VAL A 262 -3.55 -17.90 7.52
CA VAL A 262 -3.00 -17.74 8.87
C VAL A 262 -1.67 -16.97 8.84
N ASN A 263 -1.62 -15.84 9.56
CA ASN A 263 -0.39 -15.11 9.86
C ASN A 263 0.25 -15.59 11.17
N HIS A 264 1.50 -15.21 11.40
CA HIS A 264 2.35 -15.61 12.52
C HIS A 264 2.52 -17.13 12.64
N LEU A 265 2.58 -17.82 11.50
CA LEU A 265 2.70 -19.27 11.38
C LEU A 265 3.88 -19.60 10.45
N GLU A 266 5.01 -19.94 11.06
CA GLU A 266 6.27 -20.18 10.37
C GLU A 266 6.33 -21.57 9.74
N VAL A 267 6.77 -21.69 8.48
CA VAL A 267 7.19 -22.98 7.92
C VAL A 267 8.60 -23.30 8.38
N THR A 268 8.76 -24.38 9.13
CA THR A 268 10.05 -24.82 9.68
C THR A 268 10.68 -25.97 8.90
N GLY A 269 9.94 -26.57 7.96
CA GLY A 269 10.44 -27.63 7.09
C GLY A 269 9.40 -28.09 6.07
N LEU A 270 9.86 -28.80 5.04
CA LEU A 270 9.01 -29.38 4.01
C LEU A 270 8.92 -30.90 4.19
N THR A 271 7.77 -31.50 3.88
CA THR A 271 7.58 -32.95 3.96
C THR A 271 7.53 -33.57 2.57
N LYS A 272 8.21 -34.69 2.41
CA LYS A 272 8.24 -35.49 1.18
C LYS A 272 7.57 -36.85 1.41
N ASP A 273 6.98 -37.41 0.37
CA ASP A 273 6.53 -38.80 0.36
C ASP A 273 7.68 -39.77 0.07
N ALA A 274 7.38 -41.07 0.02
CA ALA A 274 8.37 -42.11 -0.26
C ALA A 274 9.00 -42.02 -1.67
N SER A 275 8.36 -41.32 -2.60
CA SER A 275 8.90 -41.05 -3.95
C SER A 275 9.82 -39.83 -4.00
N GLY A 276 9.98 -39.12 -2.88
CA GLY A 276 10.75 -37.88 -2.80
C GLY A 276 9.97 -36.64 -3.29
N LYS A 277 8.67 -36.76 -3.54
CA LYS A 277 7.81 -35.64 -3.95
C LYS A 277 7.25 -34.92 -2.72
N LEU A 278 7.13 -33.60 -2.81
CA LEU A 278 6.56 -32.79 -1.75
C LEU A 278 5.07 -33.09 -1.55
N ASN A 279 4.66 -33.21 -0.28
CA ASN A 279 3.27 -33.52 0.10
C ASN A 279 2.76 -32.71 1.31
N GLY A 280 3.52 -31.70 1.72
CA GLY A 280 3.18 -30.87 2.87
C GLY A 280 4.35 -30.07 3.44
N ALA A 281 4.08 -29.41 4.57
CA ALA A 281 5.05 -28.65 5.33
C ALA A 281 4.84 -28.82 6.84
N LEU A 282 5.90 -28.60 7.61
CA LEU A 282 5.85 -28.47 9.06
C LEU A 282 5.76 -27.00 9.42
N VAL A 283 4.84 -26.66 10.33
CA VAL A 283 4.62 -25.27 10.77
C VAL A 283 4.66 -25.09 12.28
N LYS A 284 5.04 -23.90 12.72
CA LYS A 284 5.11 -23.47 14.13
C LYS A 284 4.33 -22.17 14.34
N ASP A 285 3.39 -22.15 15.29
CA ASP A 285 2.64 -20.94 15.65
C ASP A 285 3.47 -20.03 16.57
N LEU A 286 3.86 -18.86 16.06
CA LEU A 286 4.69 -17.90 16.79
C LEU A 286 3.90 -17.10 17.83
N VAL A 287 2.56 -17.01 17.68
CA VAL A 287 1.70 -16.31 18.65
C VAL A 287 1.57 -17.12 19.94
N ALA A 288 1.50 -18.45 19.83
CA ALA A 288 1.40 -19.33 20.99
C ALA A 288 2.60 -19.13 21.95
N GLU A 289 3.82 -19.09 21.40
CA GLU A 289 5.05 -18.83 22.17
C GLU A 289 5.01 -17.46 22.85
N LYS A 290 4.60 -16.43 22.12
CA LYS A 290 4.45 -15.07 22.66
C LYS A 290 3.44 -14.99 23.80
N ASN A 291 2.40 -15.82 23.76
CA ASN A 291 1.38 -15.93 24.82
C ASN A 291 1.79 -16.88 25.96
N GLY A 292 3.04 -17.34 26.00
CA GLY A 292 3.56 -18.24 27.05
C GLY A 292 3.09 -19.69 26.93
N GLN A 293 2.56 -20.08 25.77
CA GLN A 293 2.15 -21.45 25.45
C GLN A 293 3.25 -22.18 24.68
N GLU A 294 3.25 -23.51 24.72
CA GLU A 294 4.18 -24.32 23.93
C GLU A 294 3.85 -24.21 22.44
N ALA A 295 4.77 -23.66 21.64
CA ALA A 295 4.64 -23.59 20.19
C ALA A 295 4.94 -24.95 19.55
N LYS A 296 3.92 -25.80 19.51
CA LYS A 296 4.01 -27.15 18.91
C LYS A 296 4.13 -27.08 17.40
N VAL A 297 5.09 -27.82 16.85
CA VAL A 297 5.20 -28.04 15.40
C VAL A 297 4.15 -29.05 14.97
N PHE A 298 3.42 -28.74 13.88
CA PHE A 298 2.45 -29.67 13.30
C PHE A 298 2.51 -29.66 11.77
N PRO A 299 2.13 -30.78 11.10
CA PRO A 299 2.14 -30.86 9.65
C PRO A 299 0.87 -30.28 9.02
N ILE A 300 1.03 -29.74 7.81
CA ILE A 300 -0.03 -29.40 6.85
C ILE A 300 0.16 -30.27 5.62
N ARG A 301 -0.91 -30.88 5.10
CA ARG A 301 -0.87 -31.68 3.87
C ARG A 301 -1.44 -30.92 2.68
N ALA A 302 -0.73 -30.98 1.55
CA ALA A 302 -1.18 -30.39 0.30
C ALA A 302 -0.65 -31.17 -0.91
N LYS A 303 -1.37 -31.12 -2.03
CA LYS A 303 -0.97 -31.74 -3.30
C LYS A 303 0.13 -30.94 -4.01
N GLY A 304 0.01 -29.62 -4.00
CA GLY A 304 1.04 -28.69 -4.51
C GLY A 304 1.49 -27.71 -3.43
N ILE A 305 2.77 -27.31 -3.50
CA ILE A 305 3.35 -26.31 -2.60
C ILE A 305 3.91 -25.16 -3.44
N ILE A 306 3.51 -23.94 -3.11
CA ILE A 306 3.97 -22.71 -3.76
C ILE A 306 4.77 -21.87 -2.77
N ASN A 307 6.02 -21.59 -3.11
CA ASN A 307 6.90 -20.64 -2.43
C ASN A 307 6.72 -19.24 -3.02
N ALA A 308 6.13 -18.34 -2.24
CA ALA A 308 5.88 -16.94 -2.59
C ALA A 308 6.48 -15.98 -1.53
N THR A 309 7.61 -16.35 -0.94
CA THR A 309 8.21 -15.65 0.22
C THR A 309 9.10 -14.45 -0.15
N GLY A 310 8.94 -13.91 -1.36
CA GLY A 310 9.64 -12.69 -1.80
C GLY A 310 11.16 -12.80 -1.66
N PRO A 311 11.85 -11.88 -0.94
CA PRO A 311 13.30 -11.94 -0.79
C PRO A 311 13.77 -13.20 -0.04
N PHE A 312 12.89 -13.88 0.71
CA PHE A 312 13.23 -15.10 1.46
C PHE A 312 13.04 -16.39 0.63
N CYS A 313 12.77 -16.30 -0.68
CA CYS A 313 12.44 -17.48 -1.47
C CYS A 313 13.53 -18.55 -1.48
N ASP A 314 14.80 -18.14 -1.44
CA ASP A 314 15.92 -19.07 -1.43
C ASP A 314 16.00 -19.89 -0.13
N SER A 315 15.54 -19.36 1.00
CA SER A 315 15.47 -20.12 2.26
C SER A 315 14.54 -21.33 2.13
N ILE A 316 13.35 -21.16 1.55
CA ILE A 316 12.40 -22.25 1.30
C ILE A 316 12.91 -23.20 0.21
N ARG A 317 13.56 -22.68 -0.84
CA ARG A 317 14.16 -23.52 -1.88
C ARG A 317 15.26 -24.43 -1.32
N LYS A 318 16.09 -23.93 -0.40
CA LYS A 318 17.12 -24.72 0.28
C LYS A 318 16.55 -25.71 1.30
N MET A 319 15.36 -25.46 1.85
CA MET A 319 14.64 -26.48 2.64
C MET A 319 14.21 -27.69 1.77
N ASP A 320 13.95 -27.46 0.48
CA ASP A 320 13.64 -28.52 -0.48
C ASP A 320 14.90 -29.22 -0.99
N GLU A 321 15.84 -28.43 -1.51
CA GLU A 321 17.10 -28.88 -2.13
C GLU A 321 18.28 -28.04 -1.60
N PRO A 322 19.03 -28.53 -0.59
CA PRO A 322 20.07 -27.75 0.11
C PRO A 322 21.17 -27.17 -0.78
N GLU A 323 21.52 -27.88 -1.85
CA GLU A 323 22.61 -27.51 -2.78
C GLU A 323 22.16 -26.54 -3.89
N THR A 324 20.91 -26.08 -3.88
CA THR A 324 20.39 -25.20 -4.92
C THR A 324 21.01 -23.79 -4.81
N LYS A 325 21.38 -23.21 -5.96
CA LYS A 325 21.95 -21.86 -6.02
C LYS A 325 20.89 -20.80 -5.77
N ASP A 326 21.29 -19.72 -5.12
CA ASP A 326 20.45 -18.54 -4.90
C ASP A 326 20.06 -17.90 -6.23
N ILE A 327 18.77 -17.57 -6.35
CA ILE A 327 18.24 -16.84 -7.52
C ILE A 327 17.96 -15.38 -7.17
N VAL A 328 17.82 -15.02 -5.89
CA VAL A 328 17.54 -13.65 -5.47
C VAL A 328 18.84 -12.85 -5.40
N ALA A 329 18.84 -11.70 -6.06
CA ALA A 329 19.81 -10.64 -5.91
C ALA A 329 19.15 -9.49 -5.10
N PRO A 330 19.22 -9.54 -3.76
CA PRO A 330 18.55 -8.56 -2.90
C PRO A 330 19.10 -7.14 -3.09
N SER A 331 18.19 -6.16 -3.23
CA SER A 331 18.53 -4.74 -3.25
C SER A 331 17.69 -3.93 -2.26
N SER A 332 18.33 -3.12 -1.44
CA SER A 332 17.73 -2.18 -0.49
C SER A 332 17.21 -0.95 -1.22
N GLY A 333 16.04 -0.47 -0.80
CA GLY A 333 15.49 0.81 -1.19
C GLY A 333 14.96 1.56 0.00
N VAL A 334 15.52 2.75 0.25
CA VAL A 334 15.15 3.62 1.35
C VAL A 334 14.11 4.65 0.89
N HIS A 335 13.20 4.99 1.80
CA HIS A 335 12.30 6.13 1.70
C HIS A 335 12.28 6.88 3.03
N VAL A 336 12.00 8.19 2.96
CA VAL A 336 11.79 9.04 4.13
C VAL A 336 10.41 9.70 4.07
N ILE A 337 9.85 9.98 5.23
CA ILE A 337 8.69 10.85 5.38
C ILE A 337 9.12 12.20 5.93
N LEU A 338 8.65 13.23 5.25
CA LEU A 338 8.80 14.63 5.63
C LEU A 338 7.43 15.24 5.94
N PRO A 339 7.38 16.38 6.65
CA PRO A 339 6.16 17.16 6.83
C PRO A 339 5.40 17.40 5.53
N GLY A 340 4.07 17.49 5.65
CA GLY A 340 3.18 17.72 4.50
C GLY A 340 3.44 19.03 3.76
N TYR A 341 4.10 20.01 4.40
CA TYR A 341 4.44 21.26 3.74
C TYR A 341 5.58 21.16 2.73
N TYR A 342 6.15 19.97 2.46
CA TYR A 342 7.16 19.73 1.42
C TYR A 342 6.58 19.28 0.06
N SER A 343 5.27 18.98 0.00
CA SER A 343 4.57 18.69 -1.26
C SER A 343 3.11 19.15 -1.21
N PRO A 344 2.51 19.56 -2.35
CA PRO A 344 1.08 19.86 -2.40
C PRO A 344 0.26 18.61 -2.13
N SER A 345 -0.85 18.74 -1.41
CA SER A 345 -1.70 17.61 -0.99
C SER A 345 -2.23 16.71 -2.12
N ASN A 346 -2.24 17.19 -3.36
CA ASN A 346 -2.87 16.54 -4.51
C ASN A 346 -1.93 16.33 -5.70
N MET A 347 -0.65 16.68 -5.61
CA MET A 347 0.29 16.58 -6.73
C MET A 347 1.66 16.10 -6.26
N GLY A 348 2.15 15.02 -6.87
CA GLY A 348 3.53 14.58 -6.71
C GLY A 348 4.47 15.27 -7.68
N LEU A 349 5.77 15.08 -7.47
CA LEU A 349 6.87 15.51 -8.32
C LEU A 349 7.80 14.32 -8.55
N ILE A 350 8.38 14.25 -9.75
CA ILE A 350 9.42 13.29 -10.08
C ILE A 350 10.65 14.03 -10.59
N ASP A 351 11.80 13.65 -10.06
CA ASP A 351 13.09 13.93 -10.66
C ASP A 351 13.47 12.76 -11.57
N PRO A 352 13.50 12.94 -12.90
CA PRO A 352 13.88 11.88 -13.83
C PRO A 352 15.40 11.61 -13.91
N SER A 353 16.24 12.47 -13.32
CA SER A 353 17.71 12.40 -13.45
C SER A 353 18.41 13.05 -12.26
N THR A 354 18.51 12.31 -11.15
CA THR A 354 19.29 12.68 -9.96
C THR A 354 20.79 12.79 -10.27
N SER A 355 21.60 13.26 -9.31
CA SER A 355 23.06 13.40 -9.45
C SER A 355 23.81 12.16 -9.95
N ASP A 356 23.23 10.97 -9.77
CA ASP A 356 23.76 9.66 -10.19
C ASP A 356 22.90 8.93 -11.24
N GLY A 357 21.92 9.61 -11.85
CA GLY A 357 21.07 9.06 -12.92
C GLY A 357 19.93 8.14 -12.45
N ARG A 358 19.67 8.11 -11.14
CA ARG A 358 18.47 7.51 -10.54
C ARG A 358 17.27 8.46 -10.67
N VAL A 359 16.15 8.02 -10.11
CA VAL A 359 14.87 8.74 -10.12
C VAL A 359 14.41 8.86 -8.68
N ILE A 360 14.03 10.08 -8.27
CA ILE A 360 13.43 10.32 -6.97
C ILE A 360 12.01 10.86 -7.13
N PHE A 361 11.11 10.35 -6.29
CA PHE A 361 9.72 10.77 -6.21
C PHE A 361 9.47 11.57 -4.94
N PHE A 362 8.63 12.58 -5.10
CA PHE A 362 8.16 13.51 -4.10
C PHE A 362 6.64 13.48 -4.07
N LEU A 363 6.03 12.73 -3.16
CA LEU A 363 4.60 12.44 -3.28
C LEU A 363 3.86 12.83 -2.01
N PRO A 364 2.67 13.45 -2.13
CA PRO A 364 1.79 13.62 -0.99
C PRO A 364 1.30 12.27 -0.51
N TRP A 365 1.38 12.04 0.80
CA TRP A 365 1.00 10.78 1.41
C TRP A 365 0.43 10.97 2.82
N GLN A 366 -0.89 10.82 2.94
CA GLN A 366 -1.65 10.89 4.21
C GLN A 366 -1.32 12.13 5.08
N GLY A 367 -1.24 13.30 4.47
CA GLY A 367 -0.93 14.56 5.16
C GLY A 367 0.56 14.85 5.35
N ASN A 368 1.43 13.92 4.93
CA ASN A 368 2.88 14.07 4.89
C ASN A 368 3.40 14.01 3.44
N THR A 369 4.73 14.08 3.26
CA THR A 369 5.42 13.90 1.98
C THR A 369 6.30 12.64 2.04
N ILE A 370 6.10 11.69 1.13
CA ILE A 370 7.02 10.56 0.93
C ILE A 370 8.07 10.93 -0.12
N ALA A 371 9.32 10.61 0.20
CA ALA A 371 10.48 10.87 -0.62
C ALA A 371 11.30 9.58 -0.84
N GLY A 372 11.67 9.28 -2.08
CA GLY A 372 12.52 8.13 -2.38
C GLY A 372 12.53 7.72 -3.85
N THR A 373 13.39 6.80 -4.27
CA THR A 373 14.07 5.79 -3.41
C THR A 373 15.50 5.52 -3.86
N THR A 374 16.28 4.93 -2.95
CA THR A 374 17.63 4.44 -3.24
C THR A 374 17.61 3.01 -3.81
N ASP A 375 18.77 2.55 -4.27
CA ASP A 375 18.97 1.21 -4.83
C ASP A 375 20.41 0.76 -4.56
N ARG A 376 20.59 -0.15 -3.59
CA ARG A 376 21.91 -0.68 -3.19
C ARG A 376 21.81 -2.18 -2.90
N ALA A 377 22.78 -2.96 -3.38
CA ALA A 377 22.88 -4.38 -3.00
C ALA A 377 22.93 -4.53 -1.48
N THR A 378 22.21 -5.51 -0.93
CA THR A 378 22.08 -5.67 0.52
C THR A 378 22.03 -7.14 0.93
N GLN A 379 22.01 -7.41 2.24
CA GLN A 379 21.76 -8.74 2.78
C GLN A 379 20.29 -8.87 3.19
N ILE A 380 19.74 -10.08 3.08
CA ILE A 380 18.36 -10.35 3.48
C ILE A 380 18.27 -10.33 5.00
N THR A 381 17.44 -9.43 5.53
CA THR A 381 17.13 -9.31 6.96
C THR A 381 15.61 -9.16 7.15
N ALA A 382 15.10 -9.53 8.31
CA ALA A 382 13.67 -9.41 8.62
C ALA A 382 13.21 -7.95 8.73
N HIS A 383 14.05 -7.11 9.34
CA HIS A 383 13.80 -5.69 9.59
C HIS A 383 14.96 -4.86 9.06
N PRO A 384 15.09 -4.71 7.72
CA PRO A 384 16.11 -3.88 7.12
C PRO A 384 16.02 -2.45 7.64
N GLN A 385 17.17 -1.89 8.00
CA GLN A 385 17.30 -0.54 8.53
C GLN A 385 17.61 0.43 7.38
N PRO A 386 17.05 1.65 7.38
CA PRO A 386 17.51 2.69 6.47
C PRO A 386 18.89 3.19 6.93
N ASP A 387 19.83 3.29 6.00
CA ASP A 387 21.16 3.83 6.29
C ASP A 387 21.12 5.38 6.26
N GLU A 388 21.86 6.04 7.16
CA GLU A 388 21.92 7.50 7.21
C GLU A 388 22.47 8.12 5.91
N GLU A 389 23.41 7.46 5.24
CA GLU A 389 23.91 7.90 3.93
C GLU A 389 22.80 7.99 2.87
N ASP A 390 21.88 7.03 2.87
CA ASP A 390 20.75 7.00 1.94
C ASP A 390 19.72 8.09 2.29
N ILE A 391 19.52 8.34 3.60
CA ILE A 391 18.66 9.44 4.09
C ILE A 391 19.25 10.79 3.66
N ASP A 392 20.52 11.05 3.95
CA ASP A 392 21.19 12.30 3.61
C ASP A 392 21.24 12.52 2.11
N TRP A 393 21.48 11.46 1.32
CA TRP A 393 21.41 11.55 -0.13
C TRP A 393 20.02 11.98 -0.61
N ILE A 394 18.96 11.35 -0.07
CA ILE A 394 17.58 11.73 -0.39
C ILE A 394 17.37 13.21 -0.07
N LEU A 395 17.68 13.67 1.15
CA LEU A 395 17.49 15.07 1.57
C LEU A 395 18.25 16.06 0.68
N ASN A 396 19.47 15.72 0.27
CA ASN A 396 20.27 16.54 -0.62
C ASN A 396 19.65 16.68 -2.02
N GLU A 397 19.21 15.58 -2.65
CA GLU A 397 18.57 15.63 -3.97
C GLU A 397 17.30 16.50 -3.94
N ILE A 398 16.52 16.37 -2.88
CA ILE A 398 15.28 17.12 -2.67
C ILE A 398 15.53 18.61 -2.59
N SER A 399 16.53 19.00 -1.81
CA SER A 399 16.87 20.40 -1.57
C SER A 399 17.14 21.16 -2.88
N GLY A 400 17.64 20.47 -3.91
CA GLY A 400 17.90 21.04 -5.23
C GLY A 400 16.65 21.48 -5.99
N TYR A 401 15.48 20.91 -5.69
CA TYR A 401 14.20 21.23 -6.32
C TYR A 401 13.38 22.26 -5.55
N LEU A 402 13.68 22.46 -4.28
CA LEU A 402 12.93 23.37 -3.44
C LEU A 402 13.53 24.78 -3.50
N ALA A 403 12.69 25.78 -3.23
CA ALA A 403 13.12 27.17 -3.17
C ALA A 403 14.20 27.35 -2.09
N PRO A 404 15.22 28.21 -2.29
CA PRO A 404 16.36 28.33 -1.37
C PRO A 404 16.00 28.74 0.07
N ASP A 405 14.83 29.33 0.29
CA ASP A 405 14.29 29.69 1.60
C ASP A 405 13.64 28.52 2.35
N ILE A 406 13.43 27.39 1.67
CA ILE A 406 12.92 26.14 2.24
C ILE A 406 14.11 25.27 2.63
N ASN A 407 14.41 25.28 3.93
CA ASN A 407 15.51 24.49 4.47
C ASN A 407 15.07 23.05 4.76
N VAL A 408 15.59 22.09 4.01
CA VAL A 408 15.40 20.64 4.21
C VAL A 408 16.40 20.14 5.24
N ARG A 409 15.91 19.66 6.39
CA ARG A 409 16.77 19.25 7.51
C ARG A 409 16.61 17.78 7.84
N ARG A 410 17.64 17.19 8.44
CA ARG A 410 17.58 15.80 8.94
C ARG A 410 16.53 15.62 10.04
N GLU A 411 16.29 16.66 10.84
CA GLU A 411 15.29 16.67 11.91
C GLU A 411 13.84 16.74 11.39
N ASP A 412 13.65 17.06 10.11
CA ASP A 412 12.32 17.02 9.49
C ASP A 412 11.90 15.59 9.13
N VAL A 413 12.80 14.60 9.18
CA VAL A 413 12.45 13.21 8.88
C VAL A 413 11.61 12.63 10.02
N LEU A 414 10.32 12.42 9.75
CA LEU A 414 9.35 11.88 10.71
C LEU A 414 9.46 10.35 10.83
N ALA A 415 9.81 9.68 9.75
CA ALA A 415 10.04 8.25 9.66
C ALA A 415 10.92 7.94 8.45
N ALA A 416 11.65 6.83 8.49
CA ALA A 416 12.42 6.32 7.36
C ALA A 416 12.34 4.79 7.36
N TRP A 417 12.24 4.15 6.19
CA TRP A 417 12.26 2.68 6.13
C TRP A 417 13.10 2.21 4.96
N SER A 418 13.62 0.99 5.07
CA SER A 418 14.23 0.26 3.96
C SER A 418 13.36 -0.94 3.57
N GLY A 419 13.16 -1.16 2.27
CA GLY A 419 12.58 -2.39 1.73
C GLY A 419 13.59 -3.18 0.91
N ILE A 420 13.51 -4.52 0.95
CA ILE A 420 14.37 -5.40 0.13
C ILE A 420 13.59 -5.83 -1.12
N ARG A 421 14.06 -5.40 -2.29
CA ARG A 421 13.56 -5.81 -3.60
C ARG A 421 14.07 -7.21 -3.93
N PRO A 422 13.17 -8.17 -4.23
CA PRO A 422 13.58 -9.52 -4.60
C PRO A 422 13.93 -9.59 -6.09
N LEU A 423 15.01 -8.93 -6.54
CA LEU A 423 15.43 -9.03 -7.94
C LEU A 423 15.87 -10.48 -8.21
N VAL A 424 15.55 -11.04 -9.38
CA VAL A 424 15.79 -12.47 -9.65
C VAL A 424 16.74 -12.66 -10.82
N ARG A 425 17.65 -13.62 -10.71
CA ARG A 425 18.48 -14.13 -11.80
C ARG A 425 17.83 -15.36 -12.41
N ASP A 426 17.82 -15.47 -13.73
CA ASP A 426 17.33 -16.69 -14.38
C ASP A 426 18.42 -17.78 -14.32
N PRO A 427 18.19 -18.90 -13.60
CA PRO A 427 19.16 -19.98 -13.52
C PRO A 427 19.40 -20.68 -14.88
N LYS A 428 18.53 -20.50 -15.87
CA LYS A 428 18.64 -21.07 -17.21
C LYS A 428 19.27 -20.12 -18.23
N ALA A 429 19.50 -18.85 -17.89
CA ALA A 429 20.08 -17.89 -18.82
C ALA A 429 21.56 -18.19 -19.07
N LYS A 430 21.99 -18.12 -20.35
CA LYS A 430 23.39 -18.32 -20.76
C LYS A 430 24.33 -17.26 -20.17
N ASN A 431 23.79 -16.10 -19.79
CA ASN A 431 24.51 -15.04 -19.10
C ASN A 431 23.95 -14.94 -17.67
N THR A 432 24.62 -15.58 -16.72
CA THR A 432 24.16 -15.76 -15.33
C THR A 432 24.03 -14.46 -14.54
N GLU A 433 24.40 -13.32 -15.12
CA GLU A 433 24.32 -11.98 -14.51
C GLU A 433 23.09 -11.18 -14.95
N SER A 434 22.36 -11.56 -16.00
CA SER A 434 21.21 -10.80 -16.45
C SER A 434 20.00 -11.03 -15.55
N LEU A 435 19.58 -9.98 -14.84
CA LEU A 435 18.37 -10.01 -14.01
C LEU A 435 17.10 -10.17 -14.86
N VAL A 436 16.20 -11.03 -14.40
CA VAL A 436 14.83 -11.13 -14.91
C VAL A 436 14.11 -9.84 -14.55
N ARG A 437 13.66 -9.11 -15.57
CA ARG A 437 12.97 -7.82 -15.37
C ARG A 437 11.52 -7.96 -14.90
N ASN A 438 10.93 -9.15 -15.08
CA ASN A 438 9.57 -9.49 -14.63
C ASN A 438 9.65 -10.36 -13.35
N HIS A 439 8.88 -11.43 -13.31
CA HIS A 439 8.91 -12.49 -12.31
C HIS A 439 9.36 -13.82 -12.94
N LEU A 440 9.76 -14.75 -12.09
CA LEU A 440 10.17 -16.10 -12.44
C LEU A 440 9.23 -17.11 -11.79
N ILE A 441 8.74 -18.08 -12.57
CA ILE A 441 7.96 -19.23 -12.09
C ILE A 441 8.70 -20.50 -12.50
N THR A 442 9.07 -21.32 -11.52
CA THR A 442 9.75 -22.61 -11.73
C THR A 442 9.19 -23.68 -10.81
N ILE A 443 9.32 -24.95 -11.21
CA ILE A 443 8.95 -26.11 -10.39
C ILE A 443 10.21 -26.98 -10.21
N SER A 444 10.56 -27.29 -8.97
CA SER A 444 11.70 -28.17 -8.64
C SER A 444 11.43 -29.63 -8.98
N ALA A 445 12.46 -30.48 -8.92
CA ALA A 445 12.30 -31.90 -9.19
C ALA A 445 11.39 -32.60 -8.16
N SER A 446 11.38 -32.13 -6.92
CA SER A 446 10.50 -32.63 -5.86
C SER A 446 9.07 -32.07 -5.93
N GLY A 447 8.83 -31.03 -6.73
CA GLY A 447 7.52 -30.40 -6.91
C GLY A 447 7.30 -29.09 -6.14
N LEU A 448 8.36 -28.36 -5.76
CA LEU A 448 8.20 -27.01 -5.19
C LEU A 448 8.01 -25.99 -6.32
N LEU A 449 6.84 -25.37 -6.42
CA LEU A 449 6.65 -24.23 -7.33
C LEU A 449 7.18 -22.97 -6.64
N THR A 450 8.10 -22.23 -7.26
CA THR A 450 8.59 -20.94 -6.77
C THR A 450 8.10 -19.82 -7.68
N CYS A 451 7.46 -18.81 -7.09
CA CYS A 451 7.13 -17.54 -7.74
C CYS A 451 7.95 -16.42 -7.09
N ALA A 452 8.95 -15.90 -7.82
CA ALA A 452 9.89 -14.91 -7.31
C ALA A 452 10.01 -13.70 -8.24
N GLY A 453 10.43 -12.54 -7.70
CA GLY A 453 10.57 -11.31 -8.47
C GLY A 453 9.26 -10.54 -8.62
N GLY A 454 9.13 -9.84 -9.75
CA GLY A 454 7.95 -9.05 -10.08
C GLY A 454 7.81 -7.74 -9.28
N LYS A 455 6.63 -7.14 -9.38
CA LYS A 455 6.30 -5.84 -8.80
C LYS A 455 4.92 -5.89 -8.16
N TRP A 456 4.64 -4.92 -7.27
CA TRP A 456 3.31 -4.76 -6.72
C TRP A 456 2.28 -4.58 -7.86
N THR A 457 2.52 -3.70 -8.84
CA THR A 457 1.61 -3.47 -9.98
C THR A 457 1.17 -4.76 -10.69
N THR A 458 2.03 -5.78 -10.79
CA THR A 458 1.75 -7.00 -11.56
C THR A 458 1.36 -8.20 -10.69
N TYR A 459 1.10 -8.02 -9.39
CA TYR A 459 0.86 -9.13 -8.45
C TYR A 459 -0.27 -10.07 -8.91
N ARG A 460 -1.35 -9.54 -9.49
CA ARG A 460 -2.52 -10.32 -9.92
C ARG A 460 -2.20 -11.19 -11.12
N GLN A 461 -1.44 -10.67 -12.08
CA GLN A 461 -0.94 -11.45 -13.21
C GLN A 461 0.05 -12.52 -12.73
N MET A 462 0.97 -12.18 -11.82
CA MET A 462 1.88 -13.15 -11.23
C MET A 462 1.12 -14.29 -10.55
N ALA A 463 0.03 -13.97 -9.86
CA ALA A 463 -0.86 -14.95 -9.25
C ALA A 463 -1.54 -15.85 -10.28
N GLU A 464 -2.12 -15.25 -11.32
CA GLU A 464 -2.77 -15.95 -12.44
C GLU A 464 -1.83 -16.98 -13.07
N GLU A 465 -0.61 -16.56 -13.42
CA GLU A 465 0.39 -17.43 -14.04
C GLU A 465 0.91 -18.51 -13.07
N ALA A 466 1.10 -18.19 -11.79
CA ALA A 466 1.53 -19.16 -10.79
C ALA A 466 0.48 -20.25 -10.55
N VAL A 467 -0.80 -19.89 -10.51
CA VAL A 467 -1.90 -20.85 -10.37
C VAL A 467 -2.08 -21.68 -11.64
N ASP A 468 -1.93 -21.08 -12.83
CA ASP A 468 -1.95 -21.81 -14.10
C ASP A 468 -0.88 -22.90 -14.15
N GLU A 469 0.35 -22.55 -13.77
CA GLU A 469 1.46 -23.50 -13.72
C GLU A 469 1.29 -24.53 -12.59
N ALA A 470 0.70 -24.16 -11.46
CA ALA A 470 0.37 -25.10 -10.40
C ALA A 470 -0.68 -26.13 -10.82
N ILE A 471 -1.73 -25.70 -11.54
CA ILE A 471 -2.78 -26.58 -12.05
C ILE A 471 -2.17 -27.63 -12.99
N LYS A 472 -1.32 -27.21 -13.92
CA LYS A 472 -0.63 -28.11 -14.85
C LYS A 472 0.37 -29.00 -14.12
N GLY A 473 1.24 -28.42 -13.30
CA GLY A 473 2.35 -29.09 -12.64
C GLY A 473 1.92 -30.12 -11.60
N PHE A 474 0.79 -29.89 -10.92
CA PHE A 474 0.25 -30.79 -9.89
C PHE A 474 -1.02 -31.53 -10.33
N SER A 475 -1.41 -31.41 -11.61
CA SER A 475 -2.61 -32.07 -12.18
C SER A 475 -3.90 -31.78 -11.39
N LEU A 476 -4.07 -30.52 -10.95
CA LEU A 476 -5.23 -30.10 -10.17
C LEU A 476 -6.46 -29.93 -11.07
N GLN A 477 -7.64 -30.11 -10.48
CA GLN A 477 -8.91 -29.91 -11.18
C GLN A 477 -9.60 -28.67 -10.61
N THR A 478 -9.77 -27.66 -11.45
CA THR A 478 -10.60 -26.49 -11.11
C THR A 478 -12.07 -26.82 -11.31
N HIS A 479 -12.94 -26.08 -10.64
CA HIS A 479 -14.37 -26.25 -10.80
C HIS A 479 -15.09 -24.93 -10.60
N LYS A 480 -16.32 -24.90 -11.11
CA LYS A 480 -17.21 -23.76 -10.93
C LYS A 480 -17.50 -23.55 -9.44
N VAL A 481 -17.24 -22.34 -8.94
CA VAL A 481 -17.62 -21.96 -7.58
C VAL A 481 -19.13 -21.74 -7.55
N GLN A 482 -19.87 -22.64 -6.90
CA GLN A 482 -21.34 -22.58 -6.86
C GLN A 482 -21.83 -21.48 -5.91
N ASP A 483 -21.26 -21.43 -4.71
CA ASP A 483 -21.63 -20.50 -3.65
C ASP A 483 -20.60 -19.37 -3.56
N VAL A 484 -20.78 -18.36 -4.42
CA VAL A 484 -19.98 -17.14 -4.34
C VAL A 484 -20.37 -16.38 -3.06
N PRO A 485 -19.41 -16.07 -2.17
CA PRO A 485 -19.72 -15.36 -0.93
C PRO A 485 -20.24 -13.95 -1.24
N ASP A 486 -21.31 -13.55 -0.57
CA ASP A 486 -21.79 -12.16 -0.64
C ASP A 486 -20.88 -11.24 0.18
N VAL A 487 -19.74 -10.85 -0.40
CA VAL A 487 -18.77 -9.95 0.23
C VAL A 487 -19.41 -8.62 0.66
N SER A 488 -20.46 -8.18 -0.03
CA SER A 488 -21.16 -6.93 0.30
C SER A 488 -22.05 -7.02 1.54
N GLY A 489 -22.52 -8.23 1.88
CA GLY A 489 -23.48 -8.47 2.97
C GLY A 489 -24.90 -7.93 2.70
N THR A 490 -25.21 -7.51 1.47
CA THR A 490 -26.49 -6.88 1.11
C THR A 490 -27.56 -7.89 0.68
N GLY A 491 -27.19 -9.15 0.42
CA GLY A 491 -28.05 -10.15 -0.19
C GLY A 491 -28.30 -9.92 -1.69
N LEU A 492 -27.71 -8.87 -2.27
CA LEU A 492 -27.84 -8.54 -3.68
C LEU A 492 -26.72 -9.21 -4.46
N LYS A 493 -27.05 -9.77 -5.64
CA LYS A 493 -26.04 -10.16 -6.62
C LYS A 493 -25.49 -8.92 -7.30
N THR A 494 -24.42 -8.36 -6.74
CA THR A 494 -23.81 -7.11 -7.19
C THR A 494 -22.71 -7.33 -8.22
N ASP A 495 -22.19 -8.56 -8.24
CA ASP A 495 -21.09 -8.99 -9.08
C ASP A 495 -21.64 -9.92 -10.19
N ASN A 496 -21.53 -9.47 -11.46
CA ASN A 496 -22.05 -10.16 -12.63
C ASN A 496 -21.03 -11.11 -13.30
N PHE A 497 -20.00 -11.55 -12.58
CA PHE A 497 -18.97 -12.46 -13.12
C PHE A 497 -19.28 -13.92 -12.78
N ASN A 498 -18.90 -14.81 -13.70
CA ASN A 498 -19.07 -16.26 -13.55
C ASN A 498 -17.73 -16.90 -13.18
N LEU A 499 -17.62 -17.44 -11.96
CA LEU A 499 -16.45 -18.18 -11.50
C LEU A 499 -16.52 -19.63 -11.98
N ASP A 500 -16.16 -19.86 -13.25
CA ASP A 500 -16.27 -21.16 -13.94
C ASP A 500 -15.07 -22.10 -13.78
N GLY A 501 -14.08 -21.71 -12.97
CA GLY A 501 -12.80 -22.42 -12.83
C GLY A 501 -11.65 -21.78 -13.60
N SER A 502 -11.90 -20.74 -14.40
CA SER A 502 -10.88 -19.87 -15.00
C SER A 502 -10.52 -18.66 -14.13
N CYS A 503 -9.41 -17.98 -14.42
CA CYS A 503 -9.04 -16.76 -13.70
C CYS A 503 -10.04 -15.62 -13.96
N GLN A 504 -10.70 -15.13 -12.91
CA GLN A 504 -11.62 -13.99 -12.97
C GLN A 504 -11.27 -12.87 -11.98
N THR A 505 -10.05 -12.91 -11.41
CA THR A 505 -9.61 -12.01 -10.34
C THR A 505 -9.61 -10.53 -10.73
N HIS A 506 -9.53 -10.20 -12.02
CA HIS A 506 -9.68 -8.84 -12.54
C HIS A 506 -11.10 -8.26 -12.35
N GLN A 507 -12.07 -9.08 -11.95
CA GLN A 507 -13.44 -8.68 -11.64
C GLN A 507 -13.79 -8.81 -10.15
N VAL A 508 -13.03 -9.60 -9.40
CA VAL A 508 -13.28 -9.87 -7.97
C VAL A 508 -12.95 -8.62 -7.16
N ARG A 509 -13.99 -8.00 -6.60
CA ARG A 509 -13.88 -6.84 -5.72
C ARG A 509 -13.42 -7.29 -4.33
N LEU A 510 -12.45 -6.58 -3.77
CA LEU A 510 -11.93 -6.85 -2.43
C LEU A 510 -12.90 -6.36 -1.36
N ILE A 511 -12.79 -6.92 -0.15
CA ILE A 511 -13.47 -6.41 1.04
C ILE A 511 -13.31 -4.88 1.13
N GLY A 512 -14.40 -4.17 1.42
CA GLY A 512 -14.43 -2.69 1.45
C GLY A 512 -14.94 -2.06 0.15
N ALA A 513 -14.82 -2.74 -1.00
CA ALA A 513 -15.05 -2.12 -2.30
C ALA A 513 -16.53 -1.96 -2.67
N HIS A 514 -17.41 -2.87 -2.26
CA HIS A 514 -18.79 -2.93 -2.75
C HIS A 514 -19.64 -1.72 -2.37
N GLY A 515 -19.54 -1.24 -1.14
CA GLY A 515 -20.23 -0.03 -0.67
C GLY A 515 -19.36 1.23 -0.64
N TYR A 516 -18.18 1.22 -1.29
CA TYR A 516 -17.35 2.42 -1.33
C TYR A 516 -17.98 3.50 -2.19
N SER A 517 -18.03 4.71 -1.63
CA SER A 517 -18.36 5.94 -2.35
C SER A 517 -17.49 7.07 -1.82
N LYS A 518 -17.13 8.02 -2.69
CA LYS A 518 -16.35 9.22 -2.29
C LYS A 518 -17.07 10.07 -1.24
N THR A 519 -18.38 9.91 -1.10
CA THR A 519 -19.22 10.64 -0.13
C THR A 519 -19.56 9.81 1.11
N LEU A 520 -19.07 8.58 1.24
CA LEU A 520 -19.37 7.71 2.39
C LEU A 520 -19.03 8.38 3.74
N PHE A 521 -17.96 9.17 3.78
CA PHE A 521 -17.55 9.91 4.97
C PHE A 521 -18.67 10.80 5.54
N ILE A 522 -19.55 11.35 4.69
CA ILE A 522 -20.69 12.18 5.12
C ILE A 522 -21.63 11.35 5.99
N ASN A 523 -21.96 10.13 5.56
CA ASN A 523 -22.86 9.29 6.33
C ASN A 523 -22.20 8.78 7.63
N LEU A 524 -20.89 8.51 7.62
CA LEU A 524 -20.17 8.16 8.85
C LEU A 524 -20.26 9.30 9.89
N ILE A 525 -20.08 10.56 9.46
CA ILE A 525 -20.24 11.73 10.34
C ILE A 525 -21.68 11.83 10.85
N GLN A 526 -22.68 11.73 9.95
CA GLN A 526 -24.08 11.90 10.32
C GLN A 526 -24.59 10.83 11.31
N HIS A 527 -24.14 9.58 11.16
CA HIS A 527 -24.62 8.48 12.00
C HIS A 527 -23.80 8.23 13.26
N PHE A 528 -22.47 8.47 13.23
CA PHE A 528 -21.58 8.17 14.35
C PHE A 528 -20.99 9.42 15.03
N GLY A 529 -21.12 10.60 14.42
CA GLY A 529 -20.59 11.84 14.96
C GLY A 529 -19.07 11.87 15.06
N ILE A 530 -18.36 11.22 14.12
CA ILE A 530 -16.89 11.21 14.06
C ILE A 530 -16.35 12.44 13.31
N GLU A 531 -15.09 12.82 13.54
CA GLU A 531 -14.47 13.98 12.88
C GLU A 531 -14.30 13.79 11.37
N THR A 532 -14.27 14.89 10.62
CA THR A 532 -14.29 14.87 9.15
C THR A 532 -13.08 14.18 8.53
N ASP A 533 -11.87 14.46 9.03
CA ASP A 533 -10.63 13.85 8.57
C ASP A 533 -10.58 12.35 8.93
N VAL A 534 -11.04 11.98 10.13
CA VAL A 534 -11.23 10.57 10.55
C VAL A 534 -12.21 9.86 9.62
N ALA A 535 -13.38 10.43 9.35
CA ALA A 535 -14.37 9.84 8.46
C ALA A 535 -13.85 9.62 7.03
N LYS A 536 -13.09 10.59 6.50
CA LYS A 536 -12.42 10.48 5.21
C LYS A 536 -11.36 9.38 5.22
N HIS A 537 -10.54 9.32 6.27
CA HIS A 537 -9.54 8.26 6.47
C HIS A 537 -10.18 6.87 6.49
N LEU A 538 -11.24 6.69 7.29
CA LEU A 538 -11.94 5.40 7.36
C LEU A 538 -12.53 5.00 6.00
N THR A 539 -13.10 5.95 5.28
CA THR A 539 -13.68 5.74 3.94
C THR A 539 -12.63 5.22 2.95
N ILE A 540 -11.43 5.81 2.92
CA ILE A 540 -10.36 5.40 1.99
C ILE A 540 -9.51 4.22 2.50
N SER A 541 -9.64 3.84 3.78
CA SER A 541 -8.87 2.73 4.36
C SER A 541 -9.66 1.43 4.47
N TYR A 542 -10.98 1.52 4.66
CA TYR A 542 -11.86 0.37 4.92
C TYR A 542 -13.04 0.30 3.95
N GLY A 543 -13.29 1.34 3.16
CA GLY A 543 -14.45 1.39 2.27
C GLY A 543 -15.75 1.16 3.05
N ASP A 544 -16.58 0.23 2.62
CA ASP A 544 -17.82 -0.11 3.33
C ASP A 544 -17.60 -0.73 4.74
N ARG A 545 -16.41 -1.26 5.04
CA ARG A 545 -16.10 -1.75 6.39
C ARG A 545 -15.89 -0.63 7.40
N ALA A 546 -15.78 0.62 6.93
CA ALA A 546 -15.77 1.80 7.80
C ALA A 546 -17.00 1.87 8.72
N TRP A 547 -18.13 1.29 8.31
CA TRP A 547 -19.32 1.18 9.15
C TRP A 547 -19.08 0.34 10.42
N GLN A 548 -18.41 -0.80 10.29
CA GLN A 548 -18.07 -1.65 11.42
C GLN A 548 -16.99 -0.98 12.29
N VAL A 549 -15.99 -0.35 11.67
CA VAL A 549 -14.94 0.37 12.39
C VAL A 549 -15.55 1.48 13.26
N ALA A 550 -16.42 2.32 12.69
CA ALA A 550 -17.08 3.41 13.42
C ALA A 550 -18.02 2.88 14.53
N ALA A 551 -18.66 1.73 14.33
CA ALA A 551 -19.48 1.08 15.35
C ALA A 551 -18.66 0.52 16.51
N LEU A 552 -17.42 0.08 16.26
CA LEU A 552 -16.47 -0.40 17.27
C LEU A 552 -15.75 0.72 18.02
N SER A 553 -15.87 1.97 17.58
CA SER A 553 -15.29 3.14 18.23
C SER A 553 -16.00 3.48 19.55
N SER A 554 -15.23 3.80 20.59
CA SER A 554 -15.79 4.18 21.90
C SER A 554 -16.51 5.54 21.82
N PRO A 555 -17.57 5.77 22.62
CA PRO A 555 -18.09 7.12 22.82
C PRO A 555 -17.04 8.03 23.47
N THR A 556 -17.08 9.32 23.16
CA THR A 556 -16.21 10.33 23.80
C THR A 556 -17.00 11.20 24.78
N ALA A 557 -16.29 11.92 25.66
CA ALA A 557 -16.88 12.90 26.56
C ALA A 557 -17.07 14.29 25.92
N ALA A 558 -16.55 14.51 24.69
CA ALA A 558 -16.67 15.78 24.00
C ALA A 558 -18.05 15.93 23.35
N ARG A 559 -18.46 17.18 23.09
CA ARG A 559 -19.66 17.47 22.27
C ARG A 559 -19.51 16.90 20.85
N PHE A 560 -18.30 16.98 20.32
CA PHE A 560 -17.89 16.42 19.05
C PHE A 560 -16.37 16.19 19.08
N PRO A 561 -15.84 15.06 18.58
CA PRO A 561 -16.59 13.92 18.03
C PRO A 561 -17.37 13.15 19.11
N VAL A 562 -18.52 12.57 18.76
CA VAL A 562 -19.36 11.77 19.66
C VAL A 562 -18.75 10.38 19.91
N ARG A 563 -18.01 9.85 18.93
CA ARG A 563 -17.33 8.55 18.99
C ARG A 563 -15.94 8.62 18.35
N GLY A 564 -15.09 7.66 18.70
CA GLY A 564 -13.75 7.55 18.16
C GLY A 564 -12.75 8.35 18.97
N THR A 565 -11.99 7.67 19.81
CA THR A 565 -10.87 8.30 20.52
C THR A 565 -9.64 8.17 19.64
N ARG A 566 -8.99 9.29 19.32
CA ARG A 566 -7.75 9.27 18.54
C ARG A 566 -6.66 8.54 19.29
N VAL A 567 -5.96 7.65 18.58
CA VAL A 567 -4.79 6.93 19.09
C VAL A 567 -3.57 7.85 19.09
N SER A 568 -3.47 8.74 18.10
CA SER A 568 -2.47 9.80 18.03
C SER A 568 -3.18 11.14 17.76
N PRO A 569 -2.85 12.22 18.47
CA PRO A 569 -3.47 13.53 18.24
C PRO A 569 -3.16 14.10 16.85
N LEU A 570 -2.05 13.67 16.21
CA LEU A 570 -1.59 14.20 14.92
C LEU A 570 -2.23 13.53 13.71
N TYR A 571 -2.79 12.32 13.89
CA TYR A 571 -3.23 11.47 12.78
C TYR A 571 -4.68 11.02 12.97
N PRO A 572 -5.41 10.73 11.89
CA PRO A 572 -6.84 10.40 11.94
C PRO A 572 -7.13 8.94 12.36
N PHE A 573 -6.26 8.33 13.16
CA PHE A 573 -6.40 6.95 13.61
C PHE A 573 -7.15 6.86 14.92
N ILE A 574 -8.16 5.98 15.00
CA ILE A 574 -9.03 5.85 16.18
C ILE A 574 -9.06 4.45 16.78
N ASP A 575 -9.45 4.38 18.05
CA ASP A 575 -9.57 3.15 18.84
C ASP A 575 -10.40 2.03 18.17
N GLY A 576 -11.45 2.39 17.41
CA GLY A 576 -12.26 1.44 16.65
C GLY A 576 -11.47 0.64 15.59
N GLU A 577 -10.43 1.22 15.01
CA GLU A 577 -9.57 0.52 14.03
C GLU A 577 -8.77 -0.60 14.68
N ILE A 578 -8.34 -0.44 15.93
CA ILE A 578 -7.57 -1.45 16.67
C ILE A 578 -8.46 -2.67 16.92
N ARG A 579 -9.69 -2.45 17.40
CA ARG A 579 -10.67 -3.53 17.63
C ARG A 579 -11.04 -4.22 16.32
N TYR A 580 -11.24 -3.46 15.25
CA TYR A 580 -11.53 -4.03 13.94
C TYR A 580 -10.37 -4.89 13.41
N ALA A 581 -9.13 -4.38 13.52
CA ALA A 581 -7.93 -5.09 13.10
C ALA A 581 -7.75 -6.44 13.82
N VAL A 582 -8.00 -6.48 15.13
CA VAL A 582 -7.93 -7.73 15.92
C VAL A 582 -9.06 -8.69 15.52
N ARG A 583 -10.30 -8.21 15.49
CA ARG A 583 -11.50 -9.06 15.33
C ARG A 583 -11.72 -9.56 13.90
N HIS A 584 -11.26 -8.80 12.90
CA HIS A 584 -11.60 -9.05 11.49
C HIS A 584 -10.40 -9.16 10.56
N GLU A 585 -9.18 -8.84 11.02
CA GLU A 585 -7.99 -8.79 10.16
C GLU A 585 -6.77 -9.48 10.77
N TYR A 586 -7.00 -10.32 11.78
CA TYR A 586 -6.02 -11.16 12.48
C TYR A 586 -4.79 -10.41 13.00
N ALA A 587 -4.93 -9.16 13.45
CA ALA A 587 -3.82 -8.50 14.15
C ALA A 587 -3.52 -9.21 15.48
N GLN A 588 -2.27 -9.63 15.69
CA GLN A 588 -1.78 -10.39 16.84
C GLN A 588 -0.61 -9.70 17.57
N THR A 589 -0.07 -8.62 17.00
CA THR A 589 0.97 -7.79 17.63
C THR A 589 0.67 -6.29 17.46
N ALA A 590 1.18 -5.45 18.34
CA ALA A 590 1.06 -3.99 18.24
C ALA A 590 1.73 -3.45 16.96
N VAL A 591 2.79 -4.12 16.52
CA VAL A 591 3.44 -3.93 15.22
C VAL A 591 2.40 -4.09 14.10
N ASP A 592 1.64 -5.19 14.03
CA ASP A 592 0.60 -5.43 13.01
C ASP A 592 -0.30 -4.20 12.81
N VAL A 593 -0.80 -3.65 13.91
CA VAL A 593 -1.66 -2.46 13.92
C VAL A 593 -0.89 -1.22 13.44
N LEU A 594 0.20 -0.86 14.13
CA LEU A 594 0.90 0.41 13.94
C LEU A 594 1.53 0.58 12.56
N ALA A 595 2.02 -0.49 11.92
CA ALA A 595 2.65 -0.33 10.60
C ALA A 595 1.86 -0.91 9.42
N ARG A 596 0.91 -1.84 9.61
CA ARG A 596 0.17 -2.42 8.47
C ARG A 596 -1.30 -2.05 8.42
N ARG A 597 -1.97 -1.86 9.56
CA ARG A 597 -3.40 -1.50 9.59
C ARG A 597 -3.60 0.01 9.52
N THR A 598 -2.85 0.77 10.31
CA THR A 598 -2.88 2.25 10.31
C THR A 598 -1.74 2.86 9.49
N ARG A 599 -0.56 2.21 9.50
CA ARG A 599 0.71 2.72 8.93
C ARG A 599 1.28 3.94 9.65
N LEU A 600 0.85 4.20 10.89
CA LEU A 600 1.40 5.27 11.73
C LEU A 600 2.92 5.18 11.86
N ALA A 601 3.48 3.97 12.02
CA ALA A 601 4.94 3.77 12.10
C ALA A 601 5.69 4.18 10.81
N PHE A 602 5.01 4.16 9.66
CA PHE A 602 5.59 4.68 8.42
C PHE A 602 5.41 6.19 8.27
N LEU A 603 4.41 6.79 8.90
CA LEU A 603 4.13 8.22 8.82
C LEU A 603 4.99 9.03 9.78
N ASN A 604 5.14 8.53 11.01
CA ASN A 604 5.89 9.18 12.08
C ASN A 604 6.24 8.16 13.17
N ALA A 605 7.52 7.82 13.28
CA ALA A 605 8.00 6.79 14.21
C ALA A 605 7.83 7.21 15.67
N GLN A 606 8.00 8.51 15.98
CA GLN A 606 7.81 9.04 17.32
C GLN A 606 6.33 9.07 17.72
N ALA A 607 5.44 9.50 16.83
CA ALA A 607 3.99 9.44 17.07
C ALA A 607 3.50 7.99 17.24
N ALA A 608 4.12 7.02 16.55
CA ALA A 608 3.85 5.60 16.76
C ALA A 608 4.30 5.11 18.15
N LEU A 609 5.46 5.57 18.63
CA LEU A 609 5.93 5.30 20.00
C LEU A 609 4.98 5.90 21.04
N GLU A 610 4.54 7.15 20.86
CA GLU A 610 3.58 7.81 21.75
C GLU A 610 2.21 7.14 21.77
N ALA A 611 1.77 6.59 20.63
CA ALA A 611 0.54 5.83 20.50
C ALA A 611 0.61 4.41 21.12
N LEU A 612 1.82 3.87 21.31
CA LEU A 612 2.05 2.46 21.64
C LEU A 612 1.36 2.00 22.95
N PRO A 613 1.37 2.76 24.07
CA PRO A 613 0.69 2.34 25.30
C PRO A 613 -0.80 2.07 25.07
N SER A 614 -1.50 3.01 24.44
CA SER A 614 -2.92 2.91 24.12
C SER A 614 -3.24 1.74 23.19
N VAL A 615 -2.37 1.50 22.20
CA VAL A 615 -2.51 0.35 21.29
C VAL A 615 -2.37 -0.97 22.04
N ILE A 616 -1.34 -1.11 22.88
CA ILE A 616 -1.11 -2.32 23.68
C ILE A 616 -2.27 -2.59 24.62
N ASP A 617 -2.81 -1.56 25.29
CA ASP A 617 -3.92 -1.75 26.23
C ASP A 617 -5.20 -2.19 25.53
N LEU A 618 -5.54 -1.57 24.40
CA LEU A 618 -6.71 -1.96 23.61
C LEU A 618 -6.56 -3.37 23.03
N MET A 619 -5.37 -3.73 22.53
CA MET A 619 -5.11 -5.09 22.06
C MET A 619 -5.12 -6.10 23.21
N ALA A 620 -4.60 -5.75 24.38
CA ALA A 620 -4.62 -6.60 25.55
C ALA A 620 -6.05 -6.85 26.06
N GLU A 621 -6.95 -5.87 25.95
CA GLU A 621 -8.37 -6.04 26.25
C GLU A 621 -9.02 -7.06 25.31
N GLU A 622 -8.76 -6.95 23.99
CA GLU A 622 -9.35 -7.80 22.96
C GLU A 622 -8.79 -9.23 23.00
N LEU A 623 -7.47 -9.37 23.14
CA LEU A 623 -6.73 -10.65 23.07
C LEU A 623 -6.43 -11.26 24.45
N LYS A 624 -6.86 -10.61 25.54
CA LYS A 624 -6.68 -11.04 26.93
C LYS A 624 -5.19 -11.24 27.30
N TRP A 625 -4.34 -10.29 26.91
CA TRP A 625 -2.92 -10.32 27.23
C TRP A 625 -2.65 -10.05 28.71
N ASP A 626 -1.72 -10.80 29.28
CA ASP A 626 -1.18 -10.54 30.62
C ASP A 626 -0.06 -9.46 30.57
N GLU A 627 0.43 -9.06 31.75
CA GLU A 627 1.47 -8.03 31.85
C GLU A 627 2.82 -8.46 31.22
N LYS A 628 3.11 -9.77 31.19
CA LYS A 628 4.32 -10.29 30.52
C LYS A 628 4.21 -10.10 29.00
N ARG A 629 3.06 -10.45 28.42
CA ARG A 629 2.77 -10.27 27.00
C ARG A 629 2.77 -8.80 26.61
N LYS A 630 2.17 -7.92 27.41
CA LYS A 630 2.24 -6.45 27.20
C LYS A 630 3.68 -5.93 27.22
N SER A 631 4.50 -6.41 28.16
CA SER A 631 5.91 -6.02 28.25
C SER A 631 6.73 -6.51 27.06
N LEU A 632 6.45 -7.72 26.56
CA LEU A 632 7.05 -8.24 25.34
C LEU A 632 6.66 -7.40 24.11
N GLU A 633 5.38 -7.05 23.98
CA GLU A 633 4.91 -6.19 22.90
C GLU A 633 5.52 -4.80 22.94
N TRP A 634 5.72 -4.23 24.12
CA TRP A 634 6.46 -2.98 24.28
C TRP A 634 7.86 -3.10 23.70
N LYS A 635 8.63 -4.08 24.17
CA LYS A 635 10.03 -4.29 23.77
C LYS A 635 10.15 -4.56 22.26
N ASP A 636 9.38 -5.50 21.74
CA ASP A 636 9.42 -5.90 20.33
C ASP A 636 9.03 -4.72 19.42
N THR A 637 8.02 -3.93 19.82
CA THR A 637 7.54 -2.81 19.01
C THR A 637 8.51 -1.63 19.02
N VAL A 638 9.09 -1.28 20.17
CA VAL A 638 10.14 -0.25 20.25
C VAL A 638 11.33 -0.64 19.39
N GLN A 639 11.77 -1.90 19.45
CA GLN A 639 12.83 -2.41 18.58
C GLN A 639 12.45 -2.30 17.10
N PHE A 640 11.23 -2.66 16.73
CA PHE A 640 10.74 -2.51 15.35
C PHE A 640 10.75 -1.04 14.90
N LEU A 641 10.35 -0.09 15.75
CA LEU A 641 10.32 1.33 15.40
C LEU A 641 11.72 1.89 15.05
N THR A 642 12.80 1.28 15.52
CA THR A 642 14.16 1.64 15.07
C THR A 642 14.34 1.43 13.56
N SER A 643 13.75 0.35 13.00
CA SER A 643 13.74 0.12 11.54
C SER A 643 12.84 1.08 10.77
N MET A 644 12.14 1.95 11.48
CA MET A 644 11.26 2.98 10.95
C MET A 644 11.86 4.39 11.15
N GLY A 645 13.15 4.48 11.51
CA GLY A 645 13.87 5.74 11.72
C GLY A 645 13.77 6.30 13.13
N LEU A 646 13.23 5.55 14.10
CA LEU A 646 13.28 5.95 15.51
C LEU A 646 14.75 5.93 16.00
N PRO A 647 15.26 6.99 16.64
CA PRO A 647 16.66 7.04 17.08
C PRO A 647 16.99 5.92 18.07
N GLN A 648 18.21 5.39 17.99
CA GLN A 648 18.67 4.30 18.86
C GLN A 648 18.67 4.66 20.36
N SER A 649 18.69 5.95 20.70
CA SER A 649 18.54 6.42 22.09
C SER A 649 17.20 6.01 22.73
N TYR A 650 16.16 5.73 21.92
CA TYR A 650 14.83 5.35 22.40
C TYR A 650 14.67 3.85 22.65
N VAL A 651 15.63 2.98 22.29
CA VAL A 651 15.45 1.52 22.43
C VAL A 651 15.13 1.09 23.87
N ASN A 652 15.68 1.79 24.85
CA ASN A 652 15.48 1.50 26.27
C ASN A 652 14.42 2.38 26.94
N VAL A 653 13.64 3.15 26.16
CA VAL A 653 12.58 3.99 26.72
C VAL A 653 11.51 3.12 27.38
N THR A 654 11.13 3.48 28.59
CA THR A 654 10.11 2.75 29.34
C THR A 654 8.71 3.25 28.97
N ARG A 655 7.72 2.36 29.08
CA ARG A 655 6.31 2.70 28.88
C ARG A 655 5.87 3.90 29.72
N LYS A 656 6.28 3.92 30.99
CA LYS A 656 5.95 5.00 31.93
C LYS A 656 6.53 6.36 31.49
N GLU A 657 7.76 6.39 30.97
CA GLU A 657 8.35 7.65 30.47
C GLU A 657 7.57 8.21 29.27
N VAL A 658 7.06 7.35 28.39
CA VAL A 658 6.22 7.78 27.26
C VAL A 658 4.88 8.31 27.75
N GLU A 659 4.22 7.61 28.68
CA GLU A 659 2.94 8.04 29.27
C GLU A 659 3.06 9.37 30.03
N GLU A 660 4.20 9.62 30.69
CA GLU A 660 4.52 10.88 31.36
C GLU A 660 4.94 12.00 30.37
N GLY A 661 5.01 11.73 29.06
CA GLY A 661 5.41 12.68 28.03
C GLY A 661 6.90 13.00 27.99
N LYS A 662 7.75 12.24 28.70
CA LYS A 662 9.21 12.44 28.77
C LYS A 662 9.92 11.99 27.49
N SER A 663 9.28 11.17 26.67
CA SER A 663 9.76 10.79 25.33
C SER A 663 9.91 11.97 24.37
N ARG A 664 9.36 13.15 24.68
CA ARG A 664 9.52 14.36 23.84
C ARG A 664 10.90 15.03 23.96
N ILE A 665 11.69 14.62 24.95
CA ILE A 665 12.90 15.35 25.39
C ILE A 665 14.20 14.61 24.98
N LEU A 666 14.12 13.36 24.49
CA LEU A 666 15.27 12.45 24.42
C LEU A 666 15.91 12.36 23.03
N ILE A 667 16.54 13.43 22.55
CA ILE A 667 17.62 13.33 21.54
C ILE A 667 18.84 14.07 22.09
N GLU A 668 19.84 13.35 22.62
CA GLU A 668 21.14 13.92 23.02
C GLU A 668 21.08 15.23 23.87
N GLY A 669 20.09 15.34 24.77
CA GLY A 669 19.92 16.54 25.60
C GLY A 669 19.32 17.77 24.90
N LYS A 670 18.80 17.62 23.68
CA LYS A 670 18.03 18.63 22.95
C LYS A 670 16.58 18.15 22.69
N PRO A 671 15.57 19.03 22.77
CA PRO A 671 14.19 18.69 22.43
C PRO A 671 14.09 18.15 21.00
N SER A 672 13.22 17.16 20.75
CA SER A 672 13.07 16.49 19.44
C SER A 672 12.37 17.33 18.36
N SER A 673 12.19 18.64 18.59
CA SER A 673 11.56 19.55 17.64
C SER A 673 12.61 20.22 16.76
N ALA A 674 12.29 20.37 15.46
CA ALA A 674 13.10 21.10 14.47
C ALA A 674 13.40 22.58 14.84
N ARG A 675 12.78 23.09 15.92
CA ARG A 675 13.06 24.37 16.56
C ARG A 675 13.08 24.19 18.07
N THR A 676 14.23 24.46 18.68
CA THR A 676 14.42 24.46 20.13
C THR A 676 14.60 25.89 20.65
N ASP A 677 14.94 26.82 19.76
CA ASP A 677 15.00 28.24 20.03
C ASP A 677 13.59 28.78 20.28
N SER A 678 13.39 29.43 21.42
CA SER A 678 12.18 30.22 21.64
C SER A 678 12.19 31.40 20.68
N PRO A 679 11.02 31.79 20.11
CA PRO A 679 10.93 33.10 19.47
C PRO A 679 11.37 34.17 20.47
N ALA A 680 11.89 35.30 19.98
CA ALA A 680 12.19 36.42 20.86
C ALA A 680 10.96 36.73 21.73
N ASP A 681 11.16 36.81 23.05
CA ASP A 681 10.07 36.97 24.04
C ASP A 681 9.21 38.22 23.76
N ILE A 682 9.78 39.21 23.05
CA ILE A 682 9.13 40.45 22.66
C ILE A 682 9.52 40.74 21.19
N LEU A 683 8.52 40.98 20.35
CA LEU A 683 8.76 41.43 18.98
C LEU A 683 9.37 42.83 19.02
N GLN A 684 10.30 43.12 18.10
CA GLN A 684 10.97 44.41 18.08
C GLN A 684 10.01 45.60 17.89
N GLY A 685 8.85 45.38 17.28
CA GLY A 685 7.75 46.37 17.23
C GLY A 685 7.12 46.63 18.60
N ASP A 686 6.96 45.60 19.43
CA ASP A 686 6.39 45.72 20.78
C ASP A 686 7.39 46.38 21.74
N LEU A 687 8.69 46.26 21.50
CA LEU A 687 9.71 47.03 22.24
C LEU A 687 9.54 48.54 22.03
N THR A 688 8.93 49.00 20.93
CA THR A 688 8.70 50.43 20.69
C THR A 688 7.48 50.99 21.42
N SER A 689 6.59 50.12 21.92
CA SER A 689 5.38 50.49 22.70
C SER A 689 5.56 50.29 24.21
N ILE A 690 6.49 49.43 24.64
CA ILE A 690 6.85 49.27 26.06
C ILE A 690 7.55 50.55 26.56
N GLY A 691 6.81 51.37 27.31
CA GLY A 691 7.30 52.62 27.91
C GLY A 691 6.83 53.90 27.22
N LYS A 692 6.16 53.83 26.06
CA LYS A 692 5.45 54.99 25.48
C LYS A 692 3.99 54.96 25.92
N LYS A 693 3.56 55.99 26.66
CA LYS A 693 2.11 56.22 26.91
C LYS A 693 1.40 56.22 25.57
N ASP A 694 0.31 55.45 25.47
CA ASP A 694 -0.56 55.46 24.31
C ASP A 694 -0.94 56.91 23.96
N PRO A 695 -0.55 57.43 22.79
CA PRO A 695 -0.86 58.80 22.39
C PRO A 695 -2.36 59.07 22.28
N GLY A 696 -3.20 58.01 22.20
CA GLY A 696 -4.66 58.08 22.31
C GLY A 696 -5.19 58.17 23.74
N MET A 697 -4.39 57.86 24.77
CA MET A 697 -4.79 57.96 26.19
C MET A 697 -4.25 59.23 26.88
N SER A 698 -3.55 60.10 26.15
CA SER A 698 -3.19 61.42 26.66
C SER A 698 -4.44 62.29 26.80
N PRO A 699 -4.66 62.99 27.93
CA PRO A 699 -5.73 63.98 28.07
C PRO A 699 -5.69 65.09 27.01
N GLU A 700 -4.54 65.29 26.36
CA GLU A 700 -4.33 66.29 25.32
C GLU A 700 -4.45 65.73 23.89
N SER A 701 -4.73 64.44 23.73
CA SER A 701 -4.85 63.79 22.42
C SER A 701 -5.98 64.42 21.60
N PRO A 702 -5.78 64.68 20.29
CA PRO A 702 -6.83 65.17 19.39
C PRO A 702 -8.03 64.23 19.26
N VAL A 703 -7.88 62.96 19.67
CA VAL A 703 -8.95 61.96 19.67
C VAL A 703 -9.81 62.03 20.95
N ASN A 704 -9.30 62.68 22.00
CA ASN A 704 -9.99 62.93 23.28
C ASN A 704 -10.55 64.35 23.40
N LYS A 705 -10.30 65.22 22.41
CA LYS A 705 -10.93 66.54 22.24
C LYS A 705 -12.01 66.43 21.18
#